data_AF-A0A7C9FAR6-F1
#
_entry.id   AF-A0A7C9FAR6-F1
#
_cell.length_a   1.000
_cell.length_b   1.000
_cell.length_c   1.000
_cell.angle_alpha   90.00
_cell.angle_beta   90.00
_cell.angle_gamma   90.00
#
_symmetry.space_group_name_H-M   'P 1'
#
loop_
_entity.id
_entity.type
_entity.pdbx_description
1 polymer ?
#
loop_
_entity_poly.entity_id
_entity_poly.type
_entity_poly.pdbx_seq_one_letter_code
_entity_poly.pdbx_strand_id
1 'polypeptide(L)'
;MALSSSLRPHFPVAARRRHLRLSSAGVHGRDKTLSFMTRTARCGTHARCGTLHGISSILGHRRPSINSNESPDPARAHLERLFARTRKLEEQMNVNSRLLHDTVRSDFNLENLESDLLAAVEALRTKEEDLQEAERLVMLEHAELDQAREGLKQREREMAAARSKQEKLEEELRQANLKLLSQAMHIEDLKMRFKERDEEIARAKSVLSSKEDEINKMRDELAHKSAEAVSSETQLRSKVQLLDEANEIVKRQDLELRQLQNALHGKQQELEESMARQQLEEEKVQEVENKLEKQTMEWLLAQEELKRLGKEASKRIGESKETMEDFQRVKRLLADVRSELVSSQKSLFSSRQKMEERELLLEKQLLELEEQRMTVMSYMNSLKNAHIELESEKAKLRVAEAQKEELELDLSLKRDLIEGLQEELCKEKSSLQQAMEELSLLEEELKKRNIEFQETSDILKVKEEELVEARLEIQHLKSEQEVLQLLLKERDSELITAKKRLEGLNSEIEELGMLLKTKEDQLIQATGLLKEKEDYAQAMQHELHDAKLKASEAESVVERIVDLTKELVTSTKEGDLYTPSLMGDMGSFQLKLLEKPTEDLSWENKQLETEVKLTRESLRAKEMELLATQRELIIKDEELKMVVQRLEEKDSELKELKEKMLGDANHLLQLNAMPQDGTQERVMEDVAIEKLQLEAAQLEVEAATSALQKLLEMSRQLLHKAG
;
A
#
# COMPACT_ATOMS: atom_id res chain seq x y z
N MET A 1 -1.45 18.85 -34.81
CA MET A 1 -1.57 20.25 -34.32
C MET A 1 -1.98 20.20 -32.87
N ALA A 2 -1.45 21.09 -32.02
CA ALA A 2 -1.92 21.20 -30.64
C ALA A 2 -3.10 22.19 -30.55
N LEU A 3 -3.96 22.01 -29.55
CA LEU A 3 -4.57 23.11 -28.81
C LEU A 3 -5.15 22.56 -27.49
N SER A 4 -4.54 22.97 -26.38
CA SER A 4 -5.09 22.77 -25.04
C SER A 4 -6.02 23.94 -24.69
N SER A 5 -6.99 23.72 -23.81
CA SER A 5 -7.69 24.81 -23.13
C SER A 5 -8.07 24.38 -21.71
N SER A 6 -7.74 25.22 -20.74
CA SER A 6 -8.06 25.04 -19.33
C SER A 6 -8.86 26.24 -18.84
N LEU A 7 -9.87 26.01 -18.01
CA LEU A 7 -10.68 27.07 -17.41
C LEU A 7 -10.90 26.80 -15.92
N ARG A 8 -10.28 27.66 -15.09
CA ARG A 8 -10.70 27.94 -13.72
C ARG A 8 -11.83 28.97 -13.72
N PRO A 9 -12.70 28.94 -12.71
CA PRO A 9 -13.27 30.14 -12.10
C PRO A 9 -12.60 30.47 -10.76
N HIS A 10 -12.86 31.68 -10.24
CA HIS A 10 -12.39 32.16 -8.93
C HIS A 10 -13.51 32.15 -7.87
N PHE A 11 -13.10 32.29 -6.60
CA PHE A 11 -13.95 32.57 -5.43
C PHE A 11 -14.94 33.74 -5.65
N PRO A 12 -15.96 33.82 -4.78
CA PRO A 12 -15.97 34.96 -3.86
C PRO A 12 -16.08 34.56 -2.38
N VAL A 13 -15.50 35.39 -1.51
CA VAL A 13 -15.56 35.27 -0.04
C VAL A 13 -16.79 36.01 0.51
N ALA A 14 -17.50 35.41 1.46
CA ALA A 14 -18.53 36.08 2.27
C ALA A 14 -18.40 35.70 3.74
N ALA A 15 -17.92 36.62 4.58
CA ALA A 15 -17.65 36.35 6.00
C ALA A 15 -18.89 36.56 6.90
N ARG A 16 -19.09 35.69 7.90
CA ARG A 16 -19.93 35.99 9.09
C ARG A 16 -19.34 35.40 10.37
N ARG A 17 -19.10 36.28 11.35
CA ARG A 17 -18.79 35.92 12.75
C ARG A 17 -20.00 35.28 13.43
N ARG A 18 -19.78 34.37 14.40
CA ARG A 18 -20.32 34.51 15.78
C ARG A 18 -19.77 33.47 16.78
N HIS A 19 -19.38 34.00 17.93
CA HIS A 19 -19.15 33.43 19.27
C HIS A 19 -19.31 31.92 19.56
N LEU A 20 -18.24 31.35 20.13
CA LEU A 20 -18.20 30.77 21.50
C LEU A 20 -19.50 30.18 22.08
N ARG A 21 -19.47 28.88 22.42
CA ARG A 21 -19.67 28.43 23.82
C ARG A 21 -19.17 27.01 24.09
N LEU A 22 -18.89 26.74 25.37
CA LEU A 22 -18.39 25.48 25.92
C LEU A 22 -19.51 24.42 26.06
N SER A 23 -19.17 23.15 25.84
CA SER A 23 -19.71 21.93 26.48
C SER A 23 -18.93 20.73 25.90
N SER A 24 -18.16 19.89 26.62
CA SER A 24 -18.30 19.18 27.91
C SER A 24 -18.70 17.70 27.71
N ALA A 25 -18.11 16.80 28.51
CA ALA A 25 -18.23 15.33 28.49
C ALA A 25 -17.53 14.62 27.30
N GLY A 26 -17.08 13.36 27.45
CA GLY A 26 -17.05 12.57 28.69
C GLY A 26 -16.36 11.21 28.51
N VAL A 27 -15.66 10.73 29.55
CA VAL A 27 -14.94 9.45 29.56
C VAL A 27 -15.91 8.26 29.57
N HIS A 28 -15.75 7.33 28.64
CA HIS A 28 -16.21 5.94 28.81
C HIS A 28 -15.49 4.93 27.89
N GLY A 29 -14.23 4.60 28.23
CA GLY A 29 -13.54 3.39 27.75
C GLY A 29 -13.42 2.41 28.92
N ARG A 30 -14.03 1.22 28.82
CA ARG A 30 -14.04 0.22 29.91
C ARG A 30 -12.93 -0.81 29.75
N ASP A 31 -12.47 -1.33 30.87
CA ASP A 31 -11.49 -2.40 30.96
C ASP A 31 -11.88 -3.66 30.17
N LYS A 32 -10.86 -4.36 29.67
CA LYS A 32 -10.89 -5.82 29.55
C LYS A 32 -9.64 -6.41 30.22
N THR A 33 -9.83 -6.86 31.44
CA THR A 33 -8.82 -7.54 32.25
C THR A 33 -8.37 -8.85 31.59
N LEU A 34 -7.05 -9.05 31.45
CA LEU A 34 -6.46 -10.36 31.23
C LEU A 34 -5.23 -10.52 32.13
N SER A 35 -5.44 -11.21 33.25
CA SER A 35 -4.41 -11.55 34.22
C SER A 35 -4.19 -13.05 34.22
N PHE A 36 -2.95 -13.55 34.13
CA PHE A 36 -2.56 -14.78 34.85
C PHE A 36 -1.05 -14.91 35.09
N MET A 37 -0.69 -14.88 36.37
CA MET A 37 0.45 -15.46 37.11
C MET A 37 1.85 -15.70 36.47
N THR A 38 2.84 -15.22 37.23
CA THR A 38 4.27 -15.61 37.24
C THR A 38 4.56 -17.12 37.39
N ARG A 39 5.73 -17.58 36.90
CA ARG A 39 6.82 -18.13 37.78
C ARG A 39 8.17 -18.44 37.10
N THR A 40 9.25 -18.14 37.84
CA THR A 40 10.59 -18.81 37.89
C THR A 40 11.50 -18.92 36.65
N ALA A 41 12.36 -17.90 36.49
CA ALA A 41 13.82 -17.95 36.65
C ALA A 41 14.71 -19.06 36.00
N ARG A 42 15.74 -18.60 35.27
CA ARG A 42 17.14 -19.10 35.36
C ARG A 42 18.12 -17.94 35.15
N CYS A 43 19.42 -18.12 35.45
CA CYS A 43 20.38 -17.03 35.71
C CYS A 43 21.69 -17.16 34.90
N GLY A 44 22.32 -16.02 34.59
CA GLY A 44 23.63 -15.85 33.94
C GLY A 44 23.61 -14.62 33.01
N THR A 45 24.57 -13.69 33.01
CA THR A 45 25.87 -13.62 33.73
C THR A 45 26.19 -12.18 34.18
N HIS A 46 27.21 -12.03 35.03
CA HIS A 46 27.56 -10.78 35.72
C HIS A 46 27.99 -9.62 34.81
N ALA A 47 27.37 -8.46 35.01
CA ALA A 47 28.03 -7.15 34.94
C ALA A 47 27.88 -6.45 36.31
N ARG A 48 28.88 -5.68 36.75
CA ARG A 48 28.97 -5.20 38.14
C ARG A 48 28.07 -3.98 38.39
N CYS A 49 26.84 -4.22 38.84
CA CYS A 49 26.10 -3.19 39.56
C CYS A 49 26.85 -2.86 40.85
N GLY A 50 27.42 -1.65 40.93
CA GLY A 50 28.08 -1.15 42.13
C GLY A 50 27.09 -1.03 43.28
N THR A 51 27.46 -1.50 44.47
CA THR A 51 26.54 -1.50 45.60
C THR A 51 26.09 -0.08 45.95
N LEU A 52 24.78 0.07 46.21
CA LEU A 52 24.22 1.17 46.97
C LEU A 52 24.72 1.08 48.43
N HIS A 53 26.00 1.32 48.64
CA HIS A 53 26.47 1.84 49.93
C HIS A 53 25.89 3.23 50.05
N GLY A 54 24.85 3.35 50.87
CA GLY A 54 24.16 4.62 51.04
C GLY A 54 25.15 5.69 51.47
N ILE A 55 25.18 6.80 50.73
CA ILE A 55 25.55 8.09 51.31
C ILE A 55 24.45 8.41 52.30
N SER A 56 24.58 7.85 53.50
CA SER A 56 23.84 8.27 54.67
C SER A 56 24.01 9.77 54.81
N SER A 57 22.98 10.46 55.29
CA SER A 57 23.05 11.89 55.47
C SER A 57 24.11 12.22 56.53
N ILE A 58 25.35 12.51 56.12
CA ILE A 58 26.41 13.09 56.96
C ILE A 58 26.11 14.60 57.17
N LEU A 59 24.83 14.89 57.44
CA LEU A 59 24.37 15.99 58.28
C LEU A 59 24.63 15.66 59.77
N GLY A 60 25.74 14.97 60.05
CA GLY A 60 26.30 14.90 61.39
C GLY A 60 26.82 16.30 61.72
N HIS A 61 26.13 17.02 62.59
CA HIS A 61 26.42 18.42 62.93
C HIS A 61 27.81 18.59 63.58
N ARG A 62 28.86 18.61 62.75
CA ARG A 62 30.17 19.20 63.05
C ARG A 62 30.30 20.57 62.39
N ARG A 63 29.38 21.47 62.74
CA ARG A 63 29.80 22.86 62.95
C ARG A 63 30.52 22.87 64.30
N PRO A 64 31.86 23.03 64.38
CA PRO A 64 32.45 23.57 65.60
C PRO A 64 31.87 24.99 65.74
N SER A 65 30.88 25.14 66.63
CA SER A 65 30.27 26.43 66.92
C SER A 65 31.21 27.25 67.80
N ILE A 66 32.35 27.66 67.22
CA ILE A 66 33.20 28.71 67.77
C ILE A 66 32.34 29.97 67.75
N ASN A 67 31.76 30.26 68.91
CA ASN A 67 30.64 31.16 69.03
C ASN A 67 31.15 32.61 68.98
N SER A 68 31.06 33.24 67.81
CA SER A 68 31.47 34.62 67.62
C SER A 68 30.48 35.58 68.29
N ASN A 69 30.74 35.94 69.56
CA ASN A 69 30.59 37.28 70.14
C ASN A 69 30.85 37.29 71.67
N GLU A 70 31.31 38.44 72.17
CA GLU A 70 31.18 38.89 73.58
C GLU A 70 31.87 38.07 74.70
N SER A 71 32.96 37.35 74.41
CA SER A 71 34.02 37.11 75.41
C SER A 71 35.35 37.69 74.94
N PRO A 72 36.13 38.37 75.82
CA PRO A 72 37.51 38.70 75.50
C PRO A 72 38.31 37.40 75.40
N ASP A 73 39.03 37.23 74.30
CA ASP A 73 39.84 36.04 74.03
C ASP A 73 40.74 35.69 75.22
N PRO A 74 40.82 34.42 75.68
CA PRO A 74 41.62 34.06 76.85
C PRO A 74 43.09 34.48 76.75
N ALA A 75 43.76 34.22 75.62
CA ALA A 75 45.17 34.58 75.47
C ALA A 75 45.35 36.11 75.55
N ARG A 76 44.53 36.87 74.82
CA ARG A 76 44.46 38.33 74.91
C ARG A 76 44.16 38.82 76.32
N ALA A 77 43.22 38.22 77.03
CA ALA A 77 42.82 38.62 78.39
C ALA A 77 43.87 38.27 79.45
N HIS A 78 44.68 37.24 79.23
CA HIS A 78 45.87 36.94 80.04
C HIS A 78 47.02 37.91 79.73
N LEU A 79 47.27 38.22 78.45
CA LEU A 79 48.27 39.22 78.02
C LEU A 79 47.93 40.63 78.51
N GLU A 80 46.71 41.13 78.32
CA GLU A 80 46.26 42.44 78.80
C GLU A 80 46.36 42.55 80.33
N ARG A 81 46.06 41.46 81.07
CA ARG A 81 46.21 41.39 82.53
C ARG A 81 47.68 41.41 82.96
N LEU A 82 48.53 40.64 82.29
CA LEU A 82 49.97 40.63 82.50
C LEU A 82 50.57 42.01 82.27
N PHE A 83 50.30 42.64 81.11
CA PHE A 83 50.79 43.99 80.81
C PHE A 83 50.27 45.04 81.81
N ALA A 84 49.03 44.93 82.27
CA ALA A 84 48.47 45.80 83.31
C ALA A 84 49.11 45.59 84.70
N ARG A 85 49.69 44.41 84.98
CA ARG A 85 50.47 44.13 86.21
C ARG A 85 51.92 44.59 86.06
N THR A 86 52.59 44.31 84.94
CA THR A 86 53.96 44.80 84.65
C THR A 86 54.01 46.32 84.72
N ARG A 87 53.04 47.02 84.13
CA ARG A 87 52.96 48.49 84.18
C ARG A 87 52.84 49.03 85.62
N LYS A 88 52.10 48.36 86.51
CA LYS A 88 52.02 48.78 87.92
C LYS A 88 53.36 48.60 88.66
N LEU A 89 54.14 47.60 88.27
CA LEU A 89 55.46 47.33 88.84
C LEU A 89 56.47 48.41 88.36
N GLU A 90 56.45 48.75 87.07
CA GLU A 90 57.18 49.88 86.48
C GLU A 90 56.82 51.22 87.14
N GLU A 91 55.52 51.51 87.30
CA GLU A 91 55.02 52.72 87.96
C GLU A 91 55.43 52.81 89.45
N GLN A 92 55.63 51.68 90.15
CA GLN A 92 56.19 51.67 91.51
C GLN A 92 57.70 51.88 91.54
N MET A 93 58.47 51.26 90.64
CA MET A 93 59.93 51.41 90.62
C MET A 93 60.40 52.84 90.31
N ASN A 94 59.56 53.64 89.64
CA ASN A 94 59.89 55.01 89.25
C ASN A 94 59.65 56.06 90.37
N VAL A 95 59.04 55.70 91.51
CA VAL A 95 58.72 56.65 92.59
C VAL A 95 59.84 56.75 93.64
N ASN A 96 60.85 57.56 93.31
CA ASN A 96 61.79 58.23 94.22
C ASN A 96 62.42 57.41 95.38
N SER A 97 63.62 56.87 95.13
CA SER A 97 64.45 56.07 96.06
C SER A 97 65.04 56.82 97.27
N ARG A 98 64.29 57.68 97.98
CA ARG A 98 64.80 58.50 99.12
C ARG A 98 63.88 58.61 100.34
N LEU A 99 63.04 57.61 100.61
CA LEU A 99 62.54 57.35 101.97
C LEU A 99 62.98 55.94 102.40
N LEU A 100 63.54 55.85 103.61
CA LEU A 100 64.19 54.64 104.14
C LEU A 100 63.18 53.68 104.80
N HIS A 101 63.56 52.40 104.84
CA HIS A 101 63.13 51.37 105.79
C HIS A 101 61.91 51.67 106.68
N ASP A 102 60.73 51.29 106.20
CA ASP A 102 59.87 50.39 107.00
C ASP A 102 59.15 49.41 106.06
N THR A 103 59.70 48.21 105.93
CA THR A 103 59.40 47.27 104.83
C THR A 103 58.59 46.08 105.30
N VAL A 104 57.26 46.22 105.34
CA VAL A 104 56.34 45.08 105.34
C VAL A 104 55.25 45.26 104.27
N ARG A 105 55.53 44.66 103.10
CA ARG A 105 54.55 43.97 102.25
C ARG A 105 53.35 44.78 101.73
N SER A 106 53.57 45.48 100.62
CA SER A 106 52.56 45.55 99.56
C SER A 106 52.73 44.30 98.68
N ASP A 107 51.65 43.57 98.36
CA ASP A 107 51.72 42.22 97.75
C ASP A 107 52.06 42.21 96.24
N PHE A 108 53.27 42.69 95.90
CA PHE A 108 53.89 42.54 94.58
C PHE A 108 54.67 41.24 94.48
N ASN A 109 53.95 40.11 94.48
CA ASN A 109 54.56 38.79 94.30
C ASN A 109 54.98 38.61 92.83
N LEU A 110 56.27 38.39 92.58
CA LEU A 110 56.78 37.98 91.25
C LEU A 110 56.05 36.73 90.73
N GLU A 111 55.79 35.78 91.65
CA GLU A 111 55.01 34.56 91.48
C GLU A 111 53.62 34.78 90.84
N ASN A 112 52.96 35.91 91.10
CA ASN A 112 51.67 36.27 90.47
C ASN A 112 51.82 36.74 89.01
N LEU A 113 52.97 37.34 88.67
CA LEU A 113 53.28 37.77 87.30
C LEU A 113 53.78 36.58 86.46
N GLU A 114 54.59 35.71 87.06
CA GLU A 114 55.00 34.42 86.51
C GLU A 114 53.79 33.51 86.25
N SER A 115 52.84 33.44 87.19
CA SER A 115 51.57 32.70 86.99
C SER A 115 50.72 33.25 85.84
N ASP A 116 50.60 34.58 85.69
CA ASP A 116 49.90 35.16 84.54
C ASP A 116 50.67 34.95 83.23
N LEU A 117 52.01 34.89 83.26
CA LEU A 117 52.85 34.63 82.09
C LEU A 117 52.72 33.19 81.62
N LEU A 118 52.79 32.23 82.54
CA LEU A 118 52.56 30.82 82.26
C LEU A 118 51.14 30.61 81.69
N ALA A 119 50.12 31.21 82.31
CA ALA A 119 48.75 31.13 81.81
C ALA A 119 48.56 31.81 80.44
N ALA A 120 49.27 32.91 80.14
CA ALA A 120 49.28 33.52 78.81
C ALA A 120 49.95 32.62 77.77
N VAL A 121 51.07 31.97 78.10
CA VAL A 121 51.79 31.04 77.22
C VAL A 121 50.97 29.77 76.98
N GLU A 122 50.31 29.20 77.99
CA GLU A 122 49.41 28.06 77.83
C GLU A 122 48.17 28.41 76.99
N ALA A 123 47.61 29.61 77.16
CA ALA A 123 46.50 30.11 76.34
C ALA A 123 46.91 30.38 74.87
N LEU A 124 48.12 30.89 74.62
CA LEU A 124 48.66 31.05 73.26
C LEU A 124 48.97 29.69 72.61
N ARG A 125 49.54 28.76 73.37
CA ARG A 125 49.87 27.41 72.88
C ARG A 125 48.61 26.62 72.49
N THR A 126 47.57 26.65 73.33
CA THR A 126 46.30 25.98 73.00
C THR A 126 45.64 26.59 71.77
N LYS A 127 45.79 27.91 71.55
CA LYS A 127 45.40 28.57 70.30
C LYS A 127 46.22 28.13 69.09
N GLU A 128 47.53 27.94 69.23
CA GLU A 128 48.38 27.39 68.18
C GLU A 128 47.95 25.97 67.80
N GLU A 129 47.68 25.12 68.80
CA GLU A 129 47.21 23.74 68.61
C GLU A 129 45.81 23.70 67.96
N ASP A 130 44.87 24.58 68.35
CA ASP A 130 43.56 24.77 67.70
C ASP A 130 43.69 25.26 66.24
N LEU A 131 44.60 26.19 65.96
CA LEU A 131 44.86 26.71 64.61
C LEU A 131 45.44 25.62 63.69
N GLN A 132 46.36 24.81 64.19
CA GLN A 132 46.92 23.67 63.45
C GLN A 132 45.89 22.56 63.19
N GLU A 133 44.86 22.39 64.05
CA GLU A 133 43.71 21.53 63.76
C GLU A 133 42.79 22.15 62.70
N ALA A 134 42.50 23.45 62.79
CA ALA A 134 41.70 24.16 61.80
C ALA A 134 42.33 24.16 60.40
N GLU A 135 43.65 24.34 60.29
CA GLU A 135 44.40 24.24 59.03
C GLU A 135 44.30 22.82 58.44
N ARG A 136 44.51 21.78 59.26
CA ARG A 136 44.37 20.38 58.83
C ARG A 136 42.95 20.05 58.35
N LEU A 137 41.93 20.61 58.99
CA LEU A 137 40.53 20.46 58.56
C LEU A 137 40.27 21.17 57.23
N VAL A 138 40.73 22.41 57.04
CA VAL A 138 40.60 23.14 55.76
C VAL A 138 41.33 22.41 54.61
N MET A 139 42.49 21.80 54.89
CA MET A 139 43.20 20.99 53.89
C MET A 139 42.46 19.69 53.54
N LEU A 140 41.78 19.06 54.51
CA LEU A 140 40.93 17.90 54.25
C LEU A 140 39.69 18.28 53.42
N GLU A 141 39.00 19.36 53.80
CA GLU A 141 37.85 19.90 53.06
C GLU A 141 38.24 20.27 51.63
N HIS A 142 39.43 20.85 51.41
CA HIS A 142 39.91 21.19 50.08
C HIS A 142 40.15 19.94 49.21
N ALA A 143 40.67 18.85 49.79
CA ALA A 143 40.86 17.58 49.11
C ALA A 143 39.52 16.88 48.77
N GLU A 144 38.53 16.91 49.68
CA GLU A 144 37.16 16.45 49.38
C GLU A 144 36.54 17.26 48.22
N LEU A 145 36.77 18.58 48.20
CA LEU A 145 36.25 19.49 47.19
C LEU A 145 36.89 19.24 45.82
N ASP A 146 38.19 18.99 45.75
CA ASP A 146 38.87 18.60 44.51
C ASP A 146 38.44 17.21 44.01
N GLN A 147 38.18 16.26 44.92
CA GLN A 147 37.57 14.98 44.57
C GLN A 147 36.16 15.16 43.97
N ALA A 148 35.34 16.06 44.54
CA ALA A 148 34.03 16.41 44.00
C ALA A 148 34.14 17.11 42.62
N ARG A 149 35.14 17.98 42.42
CA ARG A 149 35.42 18.63 41.12
C ARG A 149 35.77 17.61 40.04
N GLU A 150 36.58 16.59 40.34
CA GLU A 150 36.92 15.56 39.35
C GLU A 150 35.75 14.58 39.12
N GLY A 151 34.98 14.25 40.16
CA GLY A 151 33.74 13.47 40.02
C GLY A 151 32.71 14.15 39.10
N LEU A 152 32.58 15.48 39.19
CA LEU A 152 31.74 16.28 38.30
C LEU A 152 32.27 16.27 36.85
N LYS A 153 33.57 16.47 36.63
CA LYS A 153 34.18 16.35 35.28
C LYS A 153 33.97 14.95 34.69
N GLN A 154 34.06 13.91 35.52
CA GLN A 154 33.83 12.53 35.08
C GLN A 154 32.38 12.32 34.65
N ARG A 155 31.42 12.85 35.40
CA ARG A 155 29.99 12.82 35.01
C ARG A 155 29.68 13.60 33.74
N GLU A 156 30.40 14.69 33.47
CA GLU A 156 30.30 15.42 32.21
C GLU A 156 30.81 14.60 31.01
N ARG A 157 31.89 13.82 31.17
CA ARG A 157 32.38 12.87 30.16
C ARG A 157 31.36 11.75 29.91
N GLU A 158 30.78 11.19 30.99
CA GLU A 158 29.76 10.14 30.92
C GLU A 158 28.49 10.63 30.21
N MET A 159 27.99 11.82 30.55
CA MET A 159 26.88 12.45 29.81
C MET A 159 27.19 12.71 28.34
N ALA A 160 28.42 13.15 28.01
CA ALA A 160 28.81 13.40 26.61
C ALA A 160 28.84 12.09 25.80
N ALA A 161 29.35 11.00 26.38
CA ALA A 161 29.34 9.67 25.78
C ALA A 161 27.90 9.15 25.59
N ALA A 162 27.06 9.26 26.62
CA ALA A 162 25.65 8.84 26.55
C ALA A 162 24.85 9.65 25.52
N ARG A 163 25.08 10.97 25.41
CA ARG A 163 24.49 11.82 24.36
C ARG A 163 24.91 11.38 22.95
N SER A 164 26.19 11.03 22.74
CA SER A 164 26.65 10.50 21.45
C SER A 164 26.07 9.11 21.13
N LYS A 165 25.75 8.28 22.15
CA LYS A 165 24.97 7.04 21.98
C LYS A 165 23.52 7.36 21.57
N GLN A 166 22.87 8.31 22.24
CA GLN A 166 21.51 8.76 21.91
C GLN A 166 21.41 9.27 20.48
N GLU A 167 22.29 10.18 20.06
CA GLU A 167 22.31 10.79 18.72
C GLU A 167 22.45 9.73 17.60
N LYS A 168 23.32 8.73 17.81
CA LYS A 168 23.48 7.60 16.87
C LYS A 168 22.23 6.73 16.80
N LEU A 169 21.63 6.40 17.94
CA LEU A 169 20.38 5.63 17.99
C LEU A 169 19.23 6.39 17.32
N GLU A 170 19.13 7.72 17.49
CA GLU A 170 18.13 8.55 16.81
C GLU A 170 18.29 8.56 15.30
N GLU A 171 19.52 8.65 14.79
CA GLU A 171 19.80 8.59 13.35
C GLU A 171 19.62 7.16 12.76
N GLU A 172 20.08 6.11 13.46
CA GLU A 172 19.82 4.70 13.10
C GLU A 172 18.31 4.44 12.99
N LEU A 173 17.54 4.89 13.99
CA LEU A 173 16.09 4.73 14.07
C LEU A 173 15.35 5.57 13.03
N ARG A 174 15.84 6.76 12.68
CA ARG A 174 15.32 7.58 11.58
C ARG A 174 15.54 6.91 10.22
N GLN A 175 16.73 6.35 9.99
CA GLN A 175 17.03 5.59 8.76
C GLN A 175 16.21 4.30 8.68
N ALA A 176 16.08 3.57 9.80
CA ALA A 176 15.25 2.36 9.89
C ALA A 176 13.77 2.66 9.61
N ASN A 177 13.22 3.75 10.15
CA ASN A 177 11.84 4.17 9.86
C ASN A 177 11.64 4.51 8.37
N LEU A 178 12.58 5.22 7.73
CA LEU A 178 12.49 5.50 6.29
C LEU A 178 12.53 4.22 5.45
N LYS A 179 13.34 3.23 5.85
CA LYS A 179 13.36 1.90 5.21
C LYS A 179 12.05 1.14 5.44
N LEU A 180 11.52 1.15 6.66
CA LEU A 180 10.26 0.48 7.01
C LEU A 180 9.07 1.07 6.23
N LEU A 181 9.03 2.39 6.07
CA LEU A 181 8.04 3.09 5.23
C LEU A 181 8.15 2.70 3.75
N SER A 182 9.37 2.60 3.20
CA SER A 182 9.53 2.16 1.80
C SER A 182 9.19 0.69 1.59
N GLN A 183 9.44 -0.17 2.58
CA GLN A 183 8.96 -1.57 2.59
C GLN A 183 7.42 -1.63 2.67
N ALA A 184 6.77 -0.80 3.49
CA ALA A 184 5.31 -0.73 3.57
C ALA A 184 4.67 -0.32 2.23
N MET A 185 5.23 0.70 1.55
CA MET A 185 4.77 1.11 0.22
C MET A 185 4.92 -0.02 -0.80
N HIS A 186 6.08 -0.67 -0.89
CA HIS A 186 6.32 -1.80 -1.80
C HIS A 186 5.38 -2.98 -1.53
N ILE A 187 5.04 -3.24 -0.25
CA ILE A 187 4.07 -4.26 0.13
C ILE A 187 2.66 -3.89 -0.34
N GLU A 188 2.23 -2.63 -0.25
CA GLU A 188 0.90 -2.23 -0.72
C GLU A 188 0.81 -2.22 -2.26
N ASP A 189 1.88 -1.79 -2.95
CA ASP A 189 2.00 -1.92 -4.42
C ASP A 189 1.85 -3.39 -4.86
N LEU A 190 2.49 -4.33 -4.15
CA LEU A 190 2.36 -5.76 -4.41
C LEU A 190 0.94 -6.28 -4.11
N LYS A 191 0.27 -5.83 -3.04
CA LYS A 191 -1.14 -6.19 -2.77
C LYS A 191 -2.08 -5.69 -3.87
N MET A 192 -1.84 -4.49 -4.41
CA MET A 192 -2.67 -3.94 -5.48
C MET A 192 -2.50 -4.76 -6.77
N ARG A 193 -1.26 -5.04 -7.19
CA ARG A 193 -0.99 -5.92 -8.34
C ARG A 193 -1.55 -7.34 -8.16
N PHE A 194 -1.50 -7.88 -6.94
CA PHE A 194 -2.09 -9.18 -6.63
C PHE A 194 -3.61 -9.18 -6.82
N LYS A 195 -4.33 -8.17 -6.31
CA LYS A 195 -5.78 -8.00 -6.51
C LYS A 195 -6.13 -7.81 -7.99
N GLU A 196 -5.41 -6.95 -8.69
CA GLU A 196 -5.58 -6.71 -10.12
C GLU A 196 -5.46 -8.00 -10.93
N ARG A 197 -4.44 -8.82 -10.64
CA ARG A 197 -4.25 -10.17 -11.23
C ARG A 197 -5.35 -11.15 -10.85
N ASP A 198 -5.77 -11.20 -9.58
CA ASP A 198 -6.83 -12.12 -9.13
C ASP A 198 -8.17 -11.82 -9.82
N GLU A 199 -8.51 -10.53 -9.95
CA GLU A 199 -9.67 -10.10 -10.71
C GLU A 199 -9.53 -10.37 -12.22
N GLU A 200 -8.37 -10.14 -12.83
CA GLU A 200 -8.10 -10.50 -14.23
C GLU A 200 -8.30 -12.00 -14.46
N ILE A 201 -7.80 -12.84 -13.56
CA ILE A 201 -7.94 -14.30 -13.57
C ILE A 201 -9.40 -14.72 -13.35
N ALA A 202 -10.14 -14.07 -12.45
CA ALA A 202 -11.56 -14.32 -12.21
C ALA A 202 -12.42 -13.96 -13.44
N ARG A 203 -12.16 -12.79 -14.06
CA ARG A 203 -12.80 -12.37 -15.31
C ARG A 203 -12.50 -13.36 -16.44
N ALA A 204 -11.24 -13.75 -16.62
CA ALA A 204 -10.82 -14.72 -17.63
C ALA A 204 -11.46 -16.11 -17.43
N LYS A 205 -11.56 -16.61 -16.18
CA LYS A 205 -12.28 -17.86 -15.85
C LYS A 205 -13.75 -17.80 -16.26
N SER A 206 -14.43 -16.68 -15.98
CA SER A 206 -15.84 -16.51 -16.35
C SER A 206 -16.05 -16.49 -17.86
N VAL A 207 -15.18 -15.80 -18.62
CA VAL A 207 -15.23 -15.76 -20.08
C VAL A 207 -14.94 -17.14 -20.69
N LEU A 208 -13.96 -17.87 -20.15
CA LEU A 208 -13.62 -19.22 -20.60
C LEU A 208 -14.73 -20.24 -20.35
N SER A 209 -15.48 -20.11 -19.26
CA SER A 209 -16.68 -20.94 -19.03
C SER A 209 -17.72 -20.70 -20.12
N SER A 210 -18.07 -19.43 -20.40
CA SER A 210 -19.04 -19.09 -21.47
C SER A 210 -18.63 -19.66 -22.82
N LYS A 211 -17.36 -19.49 -23.21
CA LYS A 211 -16.82 -20.06 -24.46
C LYS A 211 -16.91 -21.59 -24.49
N GLU A 212 -16.62 -22.26 -23.38
CA GLU A 212 -16.70 -23.72 -23.30
C GLU A 212 -18.16 -24.22 -23.39
N ASP A 213 -19.10 -23.53 -22.73
CA ASP A 213 -20.54 -23.83 -22.80
C ASP A 213 -21.10 -23.57 -24.22
N GLU A 214 -20.66 -22.49 -24.89
CA GLU A 214 -20.99 -22.18 -26.29
C GLU A 214 -20.45 -23.25 -27.25
N ILE A 215 -19.19 -23.68 -27.08
CA ILE A 215 -18.58 -24.77 -27.86
C ILE A 215 -19.31 -26.10 -27.62
N ASN A 216 -19.71 -26.40 -26.39
CA ASN A 216 -20.51 -27.59 -26.06
C ASN A 216 -21.88 -27.55 -26.74
N LYS A 217 -22.60 -26.43 -26.67
CA LYS A 217 -23.86 -26.24 -27.39
C LYS A 217 -23.70 -26.43 -28.90
N MET A 218 -22.63 -25.91 -29.50
CA MET A 218 -22.34 -26.10 -30.93
C MET A 218 -22.00 -27.57 -31.27
N ARG A 219 -21.29 -28.30 -30.40
CA ARG A 219 -21.06 -29.75 -30.56
C ARG A 219 -22.38 -30.54 -30.53
N ASP A 220 -23.29 -30.22 -29.61
CA ASP A 220 -24.59 -30.88 -29.49
C ASP A 220 -25.49 -30.58 -30.70
N GLU A 221 -25.54 -29.33 -31.18
CA GLU A 221 -26.24 -28.96 -32.40
C GLU A 221 -25.65 -29.65 -33.65
N LEU A 222 -24.33 -29.78 -33.74
CA LEU A 222 -23.65 -30.51 -34.82
C LEU A 222 -23.99 -32.01 -34.76
N ALA A 223 -23.97 -32.62 -33.58
CA ALA A 223 -24.28 -34.03 -33.39
C ALA A 223 -25.74 -34.34 -33.77
N HIS A 224 -26.68 -33.48 -33.36
CA HIS A 224 -28.09 -33.62 -33.71
C HIS A 224 -28.31 -33.54 -35.23
N LYS A 225 -27.79 -32.51 -35.91
CA LYS A 225 -27.92 -32.34 -37.36
C LYS A 225 -27.17 -33.42 -38.15
N SER A 226 -26.08 -33.96 -37.61
CA SER A 226 -25.39 -35.12 -38.20
C SER A 226 -26.24 -36.40 -38.13
N ALA A 227 -27.00 -36.60 -37.05
CA ALA A 227 -27.94 -37.72 -36.95
C ALA A 227 -29.15 -37.55 -37.90
N GLU A 228 -29.64 -36.33 -38.08
CA GLU A 228 -30.67 -36.02 -39.08
C GLU A 228 -30.18 -36.27 -40.52
N ALA A 229 -28.93 -35.90 -40.83
CA ALA A 229 -28.30 -36.15 -42.13
C ALA A 229 -28.18 -37.66 -42.44
N VAL A 230 -27.76 -38.46 -41.46
CA VAL A 230 -27.71 -39.93 -41.61
C VAL A 230 -29.13 -40.51 -41.79
N SER A 231 -30.13 -39.97 -41.08
CA SER A 231 -31.52 -40.40 -41.25
C SER A 231 -32.04 -40.07 -42.66
N SER A 232 -31.82 -38.85 -43.16
CA SER A 232 -32.24 -38.47 -44.51
C SER A 232 -31.52 -39.29 -45.59
N GLU A 233 -30.23 -39.60 -45.42
CA GLU A 233 -29.50 -40.48 -46.33
C GLU A 233 -30.13 -41.89 -46.41
N THR A 234 -30.52 -42.49 -45.28
CA THR A 234 -31.20 -43.80 -45.31
C THR A 234 -32.57 -43.76 -46.02
N GLN A 235 -33.27 -42.62 -45.94
CA GLN A 235 -34.54 -42.41 -46.66
C GLN A 235 -34.30 -42.17 -48.17
N LEU A 236 -33.25 -41.45 -48.55
CA LEU A 236 -32.87 -41.26 -49.96
C LEU A 236 -32.44 -42.59 -50.58
N ARG A 237 -31.58 -43.37 -49.92
CA ARG A 237 -31.13 -44.70 -50.36
C ARG A 237 -32.30 -45.68 -50.61
N SER A 238 -33.34 -45.65 -49.78
CA SER A 238 -34.54 -46.50 -50.00
C SER A 238 -35.44 -45.95 -51.12
N LYS A 239 -35.54 -44.63 -51.31
CA LYS A 239 -36.22 -44.03 -52.48
C LYS A 239 -35.52 -44.35 -53.81
N VAL A 240 -34.19 -44.35 -53.85
CA VAL A 240 -33.40 -44.80 -55.01
C VAL A 240 -33.83 -46.21 -55.43
N GLN A 241 -33.81 -47.15 -54.48
CA GLN A 241 -34.18 -48.56 -54.72
C GLN A 241 -35.61 -48.70 -55.26
N LEU A 242 -36.58 -48.02 -54.66
CA LEU A 242 -37.98 -48.04 -55.11
C LEU A 242 -38.17 -47.43 -56.51
N LEU A 243 -37.41 -46.38 -56.85
CA LEU A 243 -37.45 -45.77 -58.19
C LEU A 243 -36.76 -46.63 -59.25
N ASP A 244 -35.70 -47.36 -58.91
CA ASP A 244 -35.09 -48.36 -59.79
C ASP A 244 -36.03 -49.56 -60.04
N GLU A 245 -36.71 -50.07 -59.01
CA GLU A 245 -37.73 -51.11 -59.14
C GLU A 245 -38.90 -50.67 -60.03
N ALA A 246 -39.44 -49.47 -59.80
CA ALA A 246 -40.50 -48.88 -60.61
C ALA A 246 -40.06 -48.65 -62.07
N ASN A 247 -38.80 -48.25 -62.28
CA ASN A 247 -38.20 -48.08 -63.60
C ASN A 247 -38.11 -49.41 -64.39
N GLU A 248 -37.75 -50.52 -63.74
CA GLU A 248 -37.78 -51.84 -64.39
C GLU A 248 -39.20 -52.37 -64.65
N ILE A 249 -40.19 -51.99 -63.83
CA ILE A 249 -41.61 -52.29 -64.09
C ILE A 249 -42.09 -51.52 -65.33
N VAL A 250 -41.82 -50.22 -65.42
CA VAL A 250 -42.18 -49.38 -66.58
C VAL A 250 -41.54 -49.91 -67.87
N LYS A 251 -40.25 -50.28 -67.86
CA LYS A 251 -39.58 -50.92 -69.00
C LYS A 251 -40.25 -52.23 -69.44
N ARG A 252 -40.70 -53.04 -68.49
CA ARG A 252 -41.38 -54.32 -68.78
C ARG A 252 -42.75 -54.09 -69.42
N GLN A 253 -43.54 -53.17 -68.87
CA GLN A 253 -44.84 -52.80 -69.41
C GLN A 253 -44.72 -52.16 -70.81
N ASP A 254 -43.66 -51.41 -71.09
CA ASP A 254 -43.38 -50.86 -72.43
C ASP A 254 -43.10 -51.99 -73.44
N LEU A 255 -42.32 -53.01 -73.07
CA LEU A 255 -42.08 -54.19 -73.90
C LEU A 255 -43.38 -55.00 -74.14
N GLU A 256 -44.19 -55.19 -73.11
CA GLU A 256 -45.49 -55.88 -73.20
C GLU A 256 -46.47 -55.12 -74.13
N LEU A 257 -46.57 -53.79 -74.01
CA LEU A 257 -47.42 -52.98 -74.89
C LEU A 257 -46.92 -52.94 -76.34
N ARG A 258 -45.61 -52.91 -76.60
CA ARG A 258 -45.05 -53.06 -77.96
C ARG A 258 -45.43 -54.41 -78.58
N GLN A 259 -45.43 -55.49 -77.79
CA GLN A 259 -45.86 -56.82 -78.26
C GLN A 259 -47.36 -56.83 -78.60
N LEU A 260 -48.21 -56.23 -77.75
CA LEU A 260 -49.65 -56.10 -78.01
C LEU A 260 -49.97 -55.23 -79.24
N GLN A 261 -49.23 -54.13 -79.44
CA GLN A 261 -49.34 -53.29 -80.64
C GLN A 261 -48.98 -54.06 -81.92
N ASN A 262 -47.89 -54.83 -81.89
CA ASN A 262 -47.48 -55.67 -83.02
C ASN A 262 -48.52 -56.78 -83.32
N ALA A 263 -49.09 -57.40 -82.28
CA ALA A 263 -50.15 -58.40 -82.44
C ALA A 263 -51.42 -57.80 -83.05
N LEU A 264 -51.84 -56.61 -82.60
CA LEU A 264 -52.96 -55.88 -83.20
C LEU A 264 -52.70 -55.49 -84.65
N HIS A 265 -51.49 -55.04 -84.98
CA HIS A 265 -51.16 -54.68 -86.37
C HIS A 265 -51.19 -55.91 -87.30
N GLY A 266 -50.71 -57.08 -86.82
CA GLY A 266 -50.87 -58.35 -87.55
C GLY A 266 -52.34 -58.73 -87.75
N LYS A 267 -53.20 -58.57 -86.72
CA LYS A 267 -54.64 -58.83 -86.84
C LYS A 267 -55.36 -57.85 -87.77
N GLN A 268 -54.96 -56.59 -87.81
CA GLN A 268 -55.44 -55.62 -88.79
C GLN A 268 -55.10 -56.08 -90.23
N GLN A 269 -53.86 -56.50 -90.48
CA GLN A 269 -53.44 -57.00 -91.80
C GLN A 269 -54.19 -58.28 -92.21
N GLU A 270 -54.34 -59.25 -91.31
CA GLU A 270 -55.14 -60.47 -91.56
C GLU A 270 -56.59 -60.14 -91.95
N LEU A 271 -57.18 -59.12 -91.32
CA LEU A 271 -58.56 -58.70 -91.52
C LEU A 271 -58.73 -57.86 -92.79
N GLU A 272 -57.76 -56.98 -93.12
CA GLU A 272 -57.68 -56.27 -94.41
C GLU A 272 -57.55 -57.25 -95.58
N GLU A 273 -56.69 -58.26 -95.49
CA GLU A 273 -56.64 -59.34 -96.49
C GLU A 273 -57.98 -60.09 -96.59
N SER A 274 -58.65 -60.32 -95.46
CA SER A 274 -59.94 -61.02 -95.44
C SER A 274 -61.05 -60.20 -96.12
N MET A 275 -61.09 -58.88 -95.91
CA MET A 275 -61.97 -57.97 -96.62
C MET A 275 -61.68 -57.94 -98.12
N ALA A 276 -60.41 -57.83 -98.53
CA ALA A 276 -60.03 -57.86 -99.94
C ALA A 276 -60.39 -59.21 -100.61
N ARG A 277 -60.24 -60.32 -99.89
CA ARG A 277 -60.71 -61.65 -100.32
C ARG A 277 -62.24 -61.72 -100.43
N GLN A 278 -62.99 -61.07 -99.53
CA GLN A 278 -64.45 -61.01 -99.60
C GLN A 278 -64.93 -60.16 -100.77
N GLN A 279 -64.37 -58.96 -100.98
CA GLN A 279 -64.69 -58.09 -102.12
C GLN A 279 -64.48 -58.82 -103.46
N LEU A 280 -63.39 -59.57 -103.60
CA LEU A 280 -63.13 -60.39 -104.80
C LEU A 280 -64.12 -61.55 -104.98
N GLU A 281 -64.70 -62.10 -103.91
CA GLU A 281 -65.78 -63.10 -104.00
C GLU A 281 -67.15 -62.44 -104.29
N GLU A 282 -67.40 -61.25 -103.76
CA GLU A 282 -68.59 -60.43 -104.07
C GLU A 282 -68.60 -60.02 -105.54
N GLU A 283 -67.48 -59.54 -106.09
CA GLU A 283 -67.31 -59.25 -107.52
C GLU A 283 -67.61 -60.48 -108.39
N LYS A 284 -67.14 -61.68 -107.99
CA LYS A 284 -67.46 -62.94 -108.69
C LYS A 284 -68.93 -63.31 -108.58
N VAL A 285 -69.55 -63.14 -107.41
CA VAL A 285 -70.99 -63.35 -107.23
C VAL A 285 -71.75 -62.40 -108.15
N GLN A 286 -71.41 -61.12 -108.19
CA GLN A 286 -72.04 -60.14 -109.07
C GLN A 286 -71.81 -60.45 -110.56
N GLU A 287 -70.62 -60.91 -110.96
CA GLU A 287 -70.36 -61.36 -112.33
C GLU A 287 -71.24 -62.57 -112.70
N VAL A 288 -71.48 -63.48 -111.76
CA VAL A 288 -72.41 -64.61 -111.91
C VAL A 288 -73.87 -64.16 -111.91
N GLU A 289 -74.28 -63.18 -111.08
CA GLU A 289 -75.61 -62.56 -111.14
C GLU A 289 -75.87 -61.99 -112.53
N ASN A 290 -74.95 -61.16 -113.04
CA ASN A 290 -75.05 -60.50 -114.35
C ASN A 290 -75.08 -61.52 -115.50
N LYS A 291 -74.28 -62.59 -115.42
CA LYS A 291 -74.31 -63.71 -116.39
C LYS A 291 -75.64 -64.47 -116.35
N LEU A 292 -76.17 -64.74 -115.15
CA LEU A 292 -77.41 -65.48 -114.95
C LEU A 292 -78.64 -64.66 -115.37
N GLU A 293 -78.64 -63.35 -115.11
CA GLU A 293 -79.66 -62.41 -115.59
C GLU A 293 -79.69 -62.39 -117.13
N LYS A 294 -78.51 -62.27 -117.77
CA LYS A 294 -78.40 -62.35 -119.24
C LYS A 294 -78.92 -63.68 -119.79
N GLN A 295 -78.53 -64.80 -119.20
CA GLN A 295 -79.05 -66.13 -119.59
C GLN A 295 -80.56 -66.27 -119.35
N THR A 296 -81.10 -65.66 -118.28
CA THR A 296 -82.54 -65.63 -118.00
C THR A 296 -83.29 -64.86 -119.09
N MET A 297 -82.77 -63.69 -119.49
CA MET A 297 -83.36 -62.87 -120.55
C MET A 297 -83.25 -63.54 -121.92
N GLU A 298 -82.13 -64.18 -122.24
CA GLU A 298 -81.96 -64.99 -123.46
C GLU A 298 -82.90 -66.19 -123.48
N TRP A 299 -83.10 -66.89 -122.35
CA TRP A 299 -84.07 -67.98 -122.23
C TRP A 299 -85.53 -67.51 -122.37
N LEU A 300 -85.88 -66.33 -121.81
CA LEU A 300 -87.20 -65.73 -121.97
C LEU A 300 -87.49 -65.40 -123.44
N LEU A 301 -86.52 -64.79 -124.15
CA LEU A 301 -86.61 -64.51 -125.58
C LEU A 301 -86.73 -65.80 -126.40
N ALA A 302 -85.87 -66.80 -126.14
CA ALA A 302 -85.95 -68.11 -126.81
C ALA A 302 -87.29 -68.84 -126.53
N GLN A 303 -87.87 -68.66 -125.35
CA GLN A 303 -89.21 -69.18 -125.04
C GLN A 303 -90.31 -68.41 -125.79
N GLU A 304 -90.20 -67.09 -125.94
CA GLU A 304 -91.11 -66.27 -126.75
C GLU A 304 -91.05 -66.68 -128.23
N GLU A 305 -89.85 -66.88 -128.75
CA GLU A 305 -89.62 -67.40 -130.09
C GLU A 305 -90.16 -68.82 -130.26
N LEU A 306 -89.97 -69.71 -129.28
CA LEU A 306 -90.53 -71.06 -129.34
C LEU A 306 -92.08 -71.07 -129.22
N LYS A 307 -92.69 -70.10 -128.52
CA LYS A 307 -94.15 -69.86 -128.58
C LYS A 307 -94.57 -69.34 -129.96
N ARG A 308 -93.79 -68.46 -130.60
CA ARG A 308 -94.04 -67.96 -131.97
C ARG A 308 -93.94 -69.08 -133.00
N LEU A 309 -92.83 -69.83 -133.02
CA LEU A 309 -92.61 -70.99 -133.86
C LEU A 309 -93.63 -72.10 -133.60
N GLY A 310 -94.06 -72.31 -132.35
CA GLY A 310 -95.16 -73.21 -132.01
C GLY A 310 -96.50 -72.81 -132.63
N LYS A 311 -96.83 -71.50 -132.66
CA LYS A 311 -98.00 -70.96 -133.37
C LYS A 311 -97.85 -71.07 -134.90
N GLU A 312 -96.63 -70.89 -135.43
CA GLU A 312 -96.30 -71.04 -136.85
C GLU A 312 -96.45 -72.49 -137.33
N ALA A 313 -95.92 -73.45 -136.55
CA ALA A 313 -96.07 -74.89 -136.79
C ALA A 313 -97.54 -75.34 -136.65
N SER A 314 -98.28 -74.78 -135.69
CA SER A 314 -99.73 -75.01 -135.56
C SER A 314 -100.55 -74.45 -136.74
N LYS A 315 -99.98 -73.57 -137.57
CA LYS A 315 -100.58 -73.09 -138.83
C LYS A 315 -100.20 -73.93 -140.06
N ARG A 316 -99.01 -74.56 -140.07
CA ARG A 316 -98.56 -75.44 -141.18
C ARG A 316 -99.04 -76.88 -140.98
N ILE A 317 -100.35 -77.11 -141.10
CA ILE A 317 -100.91 -78.46 -141.14
C ILE A 317 -100.61 -79.08 -142.52
N GLY A 318 -99.57 -79.90 -142.60
CA GLY A 318 -99.29 -80.70 -143.81
C GLY A 318 -97.97 -81.48 -143.85
N GLU A 319 -96.84 -80.89 -143.44
CA GLU A 319 -95.52 -81.36 -143.88
C GLU A 319 -94.52 -81.65 -142.74
N SER A 320 -93.81 -82.78 -142.88
CA SER A 320 -92.71 -83.31 -142.05
C SER A 320 -92.97 -83.54 -140.55
N LYS A 321 -93.11 -84.82 -140.20
CA LYS A 321 -93.09 -85.37 -138.83
C LYS A 321 -91.77 -85.08 -138.09
N GLU A 322 -90.67 -84.97 -138.82
CA GLU A 322 -89.32 -84.71 -138.28
C GLU A 322 -89.26 -83.37 -137.55
N THR A 323 -89.86 -82.32 -138.12
CA THR A 323 -89.93 -80.98 -137.50
C THR A 323 -90.70 -80.97 -136.18
N MET A 324 -91.70 -81.85 -136.04
CA MET A 324 -92.49 -82.02 -134.81
C MET A 324 -91.67 -82.75 -133.72
N GLU A 325 -90.85 -83.73 -134.13
CA GLU A 325 -89.93 -84.42 -133.23
C GLU A 325 -88.78 -83.50 -132.79
N ASP A 326 -88.28 -82.63 -133.66
CA ASP A 326 -87.33 -81.56 -133.31
C ASP A 326 -87.93 -80.52 -132.37
N PHE A 327 -89.17 -80.05 -132.63
CA PHE A 327 -89.86 -79.16 -131.69
C PHE A 327 -90.00 -79.80 -130.30
N GLN A 328 -90.20 -81.13 -130.22
CA GLN A 328 -90.20 -81.89 -128.97
C GLN A 328 -88.80 -82.14 -128.39
N ARG A 329 -87.72 -82.13 -129.18
CA ARG A 329 -86.32 -82.13 -128.70
C ARG A 329 -85.99 -80.77 -128.08
N VAL A 330 -86.21 -79.66 -128.80
CA VAL A 330 -85.96 -78.29 -128.31
C VAL A 330 -86.82 -77.96 -127.09
N LYS A 331 -88.09 -78.39 -127.05
CA LYS A 331 -88.97 -78.19 -125.88
C LYS A 331 -88.49 -78.95 -124.63
N ARG A 332 -87.77 -80.07 -124.78
CA ARG A 332 -87.11 -80.76 -123.66
C ARG A 332 -85.88 -79.97 -123.20
N LEU A 333 -84.96 -79.67 -124.13
CA LEU A 333 -83.78 -78.86 -123.84
C LEU A 333 -84.11 -77.53 -123.16
N LEU A 334 -85.20 -76.85 -123.57
CA LEU A 334 -85.63 -75.59 -122.97
C LEU A 334 -86.25 -75.75 -121.56
N ALA A 335 -86.68 -76.96 -121.19
CA ALA A 335 -87.06 -77.32 -119.82
C ALA A 335 -85.86 -77.80 -118.98
N ASP A 336 -84.90 -78.49 -119.60
CA ASP A 336 -83.64 -78.91 -118.98
C ASP A 336 -82.82 -77.66 -118.59
N VAL A 337 -82.61 -76.73 -119.53
CA VAL A 337 -82.01 -75.39 -119.30
C VAL A 337 -82.79 -74.59 -118.26
N ARG A 338 -84.13 -74.72 -118.18
CA ARG A 338 -84.91 -74.09 -117.10
C ARG A 338 -84.58 -74.69 -115.73
N SER A 339 -84.35 -76.00 -115.66
CA SER A 339 -83.97 -76.67 -114.42
C SER A 339 -82.56 -76.29 -113.96
N GLU A 340 -81.63 -76.12 -114.90
CA GLU A 340 -80.27 -75.61 -114.68
C GLU A 340 -80.27 -74.13 -114.27
N LEU A 341 -81.11 -73.29 -114.91
CA LEU A 341 -81.27 -71.89 -114.54
C LEU A 341 -81.81 -71.74 -113.11
N VAL A 342 -82.81 -72.55 -112.74
CA VAL A 342 -83.40 -72.55 -111.39
C VAL A 342 -82.47 -73.18 -110.33
N SER A 343 -81.64 -74.17 -110.69
CA SER A 343 -80.64 -74.72 -109.76
C SER A 343 -79.48 -73.74 -109.56
N SER A 344 -79.04 -73.07 -110.63
CA SER A 344 -78.05 -71.99 -110.58
C SER A 344 -78.56 -70.79 -109.77
N GLN A 345 -79.82 -70.36 -109.96
CA GLN A 345 -80.44 -69.29 -109.17
C GLN A 345 -80.50 -69.64 -107.66
N LYS A 346 -80.75 -70.90 -107.30
CA LYS A 346 -80.70 -71.37 -105.90
C LYS A 346 -79.27 -71.44 -105.36
N SER A 347 -78.31 -71.85 -106.19
CA SER A 347 -76.88 -71.86 -105.85
C SER A 347 -76.40 -70.44 -105.56
N LEU A 348 -76.73 -69.50 -106.44
CA LEU A 348 -76.47 -68.07 -106.32
C LEU A 348 -77.08 -67.49 -105.04
N PHE A 349 -78.36 -67.74 -104.76
CA PHE A 349 -78.99 -67.29 -103.52
C PHE A 349 -78.28 -67.83 -102.26
N SER A 350 -77.89 -69.11 -102.26
CA SER A 350 -77.09 -69.69 -101.17
C SER A 350 -75.68 -69.10 -101.08
N SER A 351 -75.09 -68.68 -102.20
CA SER A 351 -73.79 -68.00 -102.24
C SER A 351 -73.88 -66.59 -101.66
N ARG A 352 -74.95 -65.85 -102.00
CA ARG A 352 -75.23 -64.50 -101.50
C ARG A 352 -75.49 -64.51 -99.99
N GLN A 353 -76.34 -65.42 -99.50
CA GLN A 353 -76.57 -65.59 -98.06
C GLN A 353 -75.25 -65.91 -97.31
N LYS A 354 -74.40 -66.78 -97.85
CA LYS A 354 -73.08 -67.10 -97.27
C LYS A 354 -72.06 -65.96 -97.35
N MET A 355 -72.30 -64.94 -98.17
CA MET A 355 -71.46 -63.75 -98.26
C MET A 355 -71.92 -62.70 -97.22
N GLU A 356 -73.23 -62.48 -97.11
CA GLU A 356 -73.88 -61.68 -96.05
C GLU A 356 -73.57 -62.23 -94.63
N GLU A 357 -73.61 -63.56 -94.44
CA GLU A 357 -73.20 -64.23 -93.19
C GLU A 357 -71.71 -64.03 -92.84
N ARG A 358 -70.84 -63.80 -93.84
CA ARG A 358 -69.41 -63.49 -93.63
C ARG A 358 -69.19 -62.00 -93.39
N GLU A 359 -69.95 -61.14 -94.06
CA GLU A 359 -69.90 -59.68 -93.88
C GLU A 359 -70.17 -59.31 -92.41
N LEU A 360 -71.25 -59.84 -91.83
CA LEU A 360 -71.59 -59.66 -90.40
C LEU A 360 -70.51 -60.20 -89.45
N LEU A 361 -69.76 -61.23 -89.85
CA LEU A 361 -68.65 -61.77 -89.07
C LEU A 361 -67.41 -60.86 -89.15
N LEU A 362 -67.10 -60.30 -90.33
CA LEU A 362 -66.02 -59.32 -90.51
C LEU A 362 -66.33 -58.00 -89.79
N GLU A 363 -67.56 -57.51 -89.86
CA GLU A 363 -68.01 -56.30 -89.15
C GLU A 363 -67.86 -56.46 -87.63
N LYS A 364 -68.25 -57.62 -87.09
CA LYS A 364 -68.03 -57.95 -85.68
C LYS A 364 -66.54 -58.01 -85.31
N GLN A 365 -65.69 -58.57 -86.19
CA GLN A 365 -64.24 -58.61 -85.98
C GLN A 365 -63.58 -57.23 -86.04
N LEU A 366 -64.07 -56.32 -86.90
CA LEU A 366 -63.62 -54.93 -86.95
C LEU A 366 -63.95 -54.18 -85.64
N LEU A 367 -65.16 -54.37 -85.10
CA LEU A 367 -65.57 -53.78 -83.82
C LEU A 367 -64.75 -54.30 -82.63
N GLU A 368 -64.53 -55.62 -82.56
CA GLU A 368 -63.68 -56.23 -81.53
C GLU A 368 -62.22 -55.74 -81.60
N LEU A 369 -61.69 -55.53 -82.82
CA LEU A 369 -60.33 -55.03 -83.02
C LEU A 369 -60.20 -53.54 -82.68
N GLU A 370 -61.21 -52.71 -82.96
CA GLU A 370 -61.22 -51.30 -82.55
C GLU A 370 -61.31 -51.16 -81.01
N GLU A 371 -62.11 -52.00 -80.32
CA GLU A 371 -62.15 -52.03 -78.86
C GLU A 371 -60.78 -52.43 -78.26
N GLN A 372 -60.12 -53.43 -78.84
CA GLN A 372 -58.74 -53.80 -78.46
C GLN A 372 -57.74 -52.68 -78.76
N ARG A 373 -57.89 -51.95 -79.87
CA ARG A 373 -57.05 -50.77 -80.19
C ARG A 373 -57.25 -49.66 -79.15
N MET A 374 -58.49 -49.36 -78.78
CA MET A 374 -58.83 -48.35 -77.78
C MET A 374 -58.29 -48.70 -76.39
N THR A 375 -58.35 -49.96 -75.98
CA THR A 375 -57.77 -50.41 -74.70
C THR A 375 -56.23 -50.39 -74.72
N VAL A 376 -55.57 -50.83 -75.79
CA VAL A 376 -54.10 -50.71 -75.90
C VAL A 376 -53.64 -49.25 -75.94
N MET A 377 -54.42 -48.34 -76.55
CA MET A 377 -54.15 -46.90 -76.44
C MET A 377 -54.31 -46.34 -75.03
N SER A 378 -55.32 -46.78 -74.26
CA SER A 378 -55.52 -46.32 -72.89
C SER A 378 -54.40 -46.80 -71.96
N TYR A 379 -53.96 -48.07 -72.08
CA TYR A 379 -52.78 -48.59 -71.38
C TYR A 379 -51.50 -47.84 -71.78
N MET A 380 -51.27 -47.57 -73.07
CA MET A 380 -50.12 -46.78 -73.52
C MET A 380 -50.11 -45.37 -72.93
N ASN A 381 -51.26 -44.71 -72.81
CA ASN A 381 -51.35 -43.39 -72.20
C ASN A 381 -51.15 -43.46 -70.67
N SER A 382 -51.65 -44.51 -70.01
CA SER A 382 -51.36 -44.78 -68.59
C SER A 382 -49.86 -44.97 -68.34
N LEU A 383 -49.18 -45.76 -69.17
CA LEU A 383 -47.73 -45.99 -69.06
C LEU A 383 -46.91 -44.72 -69.31
N LYS A 384 -47.31 -43.87 -70.28
CA LYS A 384 -46.69 -42.56 -70.48
C LYS A 384 -46.81 -41.67 -69.24
N ASN A 385 -47.98 -41.66 -68.60
CA ASN A 385 -48.18 -40.90 -67.35
C ASN A 385 -47.29 -41.44 -66.22
N ALA A 386 -47.23 -42.76 -66.05
CA ALA A 386 -46.35 -43.40 -65.06
C ALA A 386 -44.86 -43.12 -65.31
N HIS A 387 -44.43 -43.05 -66.58
CA HIS A 387 -43.06 -42.67 -66.94
C HIS A 387 -42.76 -41.19 -66.63
N ILE A 388 -43.71 -40.28 -66.87
CA ILE A 388 -43.59 -38.86 -66.49
C ILE A 388 -43.52 -38.70 -64.96
N GLU A 389 -44.36 -39.42 -64.22
CA GLU A 389 -44.36 -39.41 -62.76
C GLU A 389 -43.03 -39.94 -62.19
N LEU A 390 -42.53 -41.08 -62.73
CA LEU A 390 -41.23 -41.66 -62.41
C LEU A 390 -40.07 -40.67 -62.62
N GLU A 391 -39.99 -40.00 -63.78
CA GLU A 391 -38.94 -39.00 -64.02
C GLU A 391 -39.12 -37.75 -63.14
N SER A 392 -40.35 -37.41 -62.74
CA SER A 392 -40.60 -36.32 -61.78
C SER A 392 -40.10 -36.66 -60.36
N GLU A 393 -40.27 -37.91 -59.91
CA GLU A 393 -39.74 -38.36 -58.62
C GLU A 393 -38.22 -38.52 -58.66
N LYS A 394 -37.64 -39.01 -59.78
CA LYS A 394 -36.19 -38.98 -59.99
C LYS A 394 -35.63 -37.55 -59.98
N ALA A 395 -36.36 -36.56 -60.49
CA ALA A 395 -35.95 -35.16 -60.41
C ALA A 395 -36.00 -34.62 -58.96
N LYS A 396 -37.05 -34.95 -58.19
CA LYS A 396 -37.14 -34.62 -56.75
C LYS A 396 -36.03 -35.29 -55.93
N LEU A 397 -35.71 -36.55 -56.23
CA LEU A 397 -34.61 -37.29 -55.62
C LEU A 397 -33.27 -36.56 -55.82
N ARG A 398 -32.90 -36.21 -57.06
CA ARG A 398 -31.65 -35.47 -57.37
C ARG A 398 -31.54 -34.14 -56.63
N VAL A 399 -32.66 -33.43 -56.44
CA VAL A 399 -32.68 -32.18 -55.65
C VAL A 399 -32.41 -32.46 -54.17
N ALA A 400 -33.02 -33.51 -53.60
CA ALA A 400 -32.81 -33.88 -52.21
C ALA A 400 -31.41 -34.48 -51.95
N GLU A 401 -30.82 -35.16 -52.95
CA GLU A 401 -29.42 -35.62 -52.94
C GLU A 401 -28.47 -34.41 -52.90
N ALA A 402 -28.66 -33.42 -53.77
CA ALA A 402 -27.85 -32.18 -53.76
C ALA A 402 -27.99 -31.38 -52.45
N GLN A 403 -29.19 -31.31 -51.87
CA GLN A 403 -29.41 -30.69 -50.55
C GLN A 403 -28.72 -31.46 -49.42
N LYS A 404 -28.60 -32.79 -49.54
CA LYS A 404 -27.86 -33.63 -48.59
C LYS A 404 -26.35 -33.39 -48.70
N GLU A 405 -25.81 -33.27 -49.91
CA GLU A 405 -24.40 -32.92 -50.14
C GLU A 405 -24.06 -31.51 -49.61
N GLU A 406 -24.92 -30.52 -49.85
CA GLU A 406 -24.77 -29.16 -49.30
C GLU A 406 -24.76 -29.16 -47.76
N LEU A 407 -25.64 -29.94 -47.14
CA LEU A 407 -25.72 -30.08 -45.69
C LEU A 407 -24.50 -30.83 -45.12
N GLU A 408 -23.93 -31.81 -45.81
CA GLU A 408 -22.68 -32.47 -45.39
C GLU A 408 -21.47 -31.52 -45.42
N LEU A 409 -21.41 -30.62 -46.42
CA LEU A 409 -20.39 -29.57 -46.48
C LEU A 409 -20.55 -28.56 -45.32
N ASP A 410 -21.79 -28.12 -45.03
CA ASP A 410 -22.09 -27.26 -43.88
C ASP A 410 -21.73 -27.92 -42.53
N LEU A 411 -22.04 -29.21 -42.36
CA LEU A 411 -21.63 -29.99 -41.19
C LEU A 411 -20.10 -30.12 -41.09
N SER A 412 -19.37 -30.19 -42.21
CA SER A 412 -17.91 -30.19 -42.18
C SER A 412 -17.36 -28.83 -41.75
N LEU A 413 -17.78 -27.74 -42.39
CA LEU A 413 -17.33 -26.39 -42.05
C LEU A 413 -17.63 -26.03 -40.59
N LYS A 414 -18.78 -26.48 -40.05
CA LYS A 414 -19.11 -26.33 -38.63
C LYS A 414 -18.23 -27.18 -37.72
N ARG A 415 -17.85 -28.40 -38.12
CA ARG A 415 -16.90 -29.23 -37.37
C ARG A 415 -15.52 -28.58 -37.29
N ASP A 416 -15.03 -28.08 -38.42
CA ASP A 416 -13.72 -27.43 -38.55
C ASP A 416 -13.68 -26.13 -37.71
N LEU A 417 -14.76 -25.34 -37.72
CA LEU A 417 -14.93 -24.17 -36.83
C LEU A 417 -14.94 -24.56 -35.34
N ILE A 418 -15.67 -25.61 -34.98
CA ILE A 418 -15.75 -26.12 -33.61
C ILE A 418 -14.38 -26.66 -33.14
N GLU A 419 -13.56 -27.22 -34.02
CA GLU A 419 -12.19 -27.65 -33.72
C GLU A 419 -11.24 -26.43 -33.54
N GLY A 420 -11.29 -25.44 -34.43
CA GLY A 420 -10.52 -24.21 -34.29
C GLY A 420 -10.81 -23.45 -32.98
N LEU A 421 -12.08 -23.33 -32.61
CA LEU A 421 -12.49 -22.72 -31.33
C LEU A 421 -12.06 -23.53 -30.11
N GLN A 422 -11.94 -24.86 -30.21
CA GLN A 422 -11.35 -25.68 -29.15
C GLN A 422 -9.84 -25.45 -29.02
N GLU A 423 -9.11 -25.27 -30.12
CA GLU A 423 -7.69 -24.89 -30.02
C GLU A 423 -7.52 -23.53 -29.34
N GLU A 424 -8.35 -22.53 -29.68
CA GLU A 424 -8.33 -21.21 -29.03
C GLU A 424 -8.65 -21.31 -27.54
N LEU A 425 -9.70 -22.07 -27.16
CA LEU A 425 -10.04 -22.35 -25.77
C LEU A 425 -8.86 -23.01 -25.01
N CYS A 426 -8.16 -23.95 -25.64
CA CYS A 426 -6.98 -24.60 -25.05
C CYS A 426 -5.80 -23.62 -24.89
N LYS A 427 -5.54 -22.77 -25.88
CA LYS A 427 -4.50 -21.72 -25.83
C LYS A 427 -4.79 -20.72 -24.69
N GLU A 428 -6.01 -20.20 -24.62
CA GLU A 428 -6.44 -19.28 -23.56
C GLU A 428 -6.45 -19.93 -22.17
N LYS A 429 -6.86 -21.21 -22.04
CA LYS A 429 -6.74 -21.97 -20.78
C LYS A 429 -5.28 -22.12 -20.32
N SER A 430 -4.35 -22.26 -21.27
CA SER A 430 -2.91 -22.35 -20.98
C SER A 430 -2.37 -21.00 -20.50
N SER A 431 -2.77 -19.90 -21.14
CA SER A 431 -2.44 -18.53 -20.68
C SER A 431 -3.06 -18.20 -19.32
N LEU A 432 -4.28 -18.65 -19.03
CA LEU A 432 -4.91 -18.52 -17.72
C LEU A 432 -4.11 -19.28 -16.64
N GLN A 433 -3.63 -20.49 -16.95
CA GLN A 433 -2.82 -21.25 -16.00
C GLN A 433 -1.49 -20.53 -15.71
N GLN A 434 -0.81 -20.02 -16.74
CA GLN A 434 0.40 -19.19 -16.54
C GLN A 434 0.11 -17.98 -15.64
N ALA A 435 -1.01 -17.27 -15.86
CA ALA A 435 -1.39 -16.15 -15.01
C ALA A 435 -1.65 -16.57 -13.54
N MET A 436 -2.22 -17.76 -13.31
CA MET A 436 -2.38 -18.32 -11.95
C MET A 436 -1.05 -18.70 -11.29
N GLU A 437 -0.07 -19.17 -12.08
CA GLU A 437 1.30 -19.44 -11.61
C GLU A 437 2.01 -18.11 -11.27
N GLU A 438 1.87 -17.06 -12.10
CA GLU A 438 2.36 -15.70 -11.81
C GLU A 438 1.73 -15.08 -10.56
N LEU A 439 0.41 -15.27 -10.35
CA LEU A 439 -0.27 -14.84 -9.13
C LEU A 439 0.23 -15.58 -7.88
N SER A 440 0.53 -16.87 -8.01
CA SER A 440 1.10 -17.67 -6.92
C SER A 440 2.48 -17.16 -6.51
N LEU A 441 3.33 -16.82 -7.49
CA LEU A 441 4.64 -16.19 -7.26
C LEU A 441 4.52 -14.80 -6.60
N LEU A 442 3.51 -14.00 -6.99
CA LEU A 442 3.20 -12.72 -6.31
C LEU A 442 2.74 -12.93 -4.86
N GLU A 443 1.98 -13.99 -4.58
CA GLU A 443 1.57 -14.34 -3.21
C GLU A 443 2.79 -14.73 -2.35
N GLU A 444 3.74 -15.48 -2.92
CA GLU A 444 5.00 -15.85 -2.26
C GLU A 444 5.93 -14.64 -2.03
N GLU A 445 6.10 -13.74 -3.00
CA GLU A 445 6.82 -12.49 -2.77
C GLU A 445 6.13 -11.66 -1.67
N LEU A 446 4.80 -11.52 -1.72
CA LEU A 446 4.05 -10.78 -0.71
C LEU A 446 4.24 -11.37 0.70
N LYS A 447 4.15 -12.70 0.85
CA LYS A 447 4.43 -13.40 2.12
C LYS A 447 5.85 -13.10 2.61
N LYS A 448 6.85 -13.22 1.73
CA LYS A 448 8.25 -12.93 2.04
C LYS A 448 8.47 -11.47 2.46
N ARG A 449 7.91 -10.49 1.74
CA ARG A 449 8.02 -9.06 2.08
C ARG A 449 7.37 -8.73 3.42
N ASN A 450 6.23 -9.33 3.74
CA ASN A 450 5.60 -9.15 5.06
C ASN A 450 6.50 -9.68 6.20
N ILE A 451 7.22 -10.79 5.98
CA ILE A 451 8.21 -11.30 6.95
C ILE A 451 9.39 -10.32 7.07
N GLU A 452 10.00 -9.90 5.94
CA GLU A 452 11.09 -8.90 5.92
C GLU A 452 10.69 -7.58 6.61
N PHE A 453 9.41 -7.17 6.51
CA PHE A 453 8.85 -5.99 7.16
C PHE A 453 8.64 -6.19 8.67
N GLN A 454 8.09 -7.34 9.09
CA GLN A 454 7.91 -7.69 10.49
C GLN A 454 9.25 -7.75 11.23
N GLU A 455 10.26 -8.41 10.65
CA GLU A 455 11.62 -8.45 11.17
C GLU A 455 12.21 -7.05 11.36
N THR A 456 12.09 -6.17 10.36
CA THR A 456 12.56 -4.78 10.50
C THR A 456 11.76 -3.96 11.51
N SER A 457 10.45 -4.22 11.67
CA SER A 457 9.61 -3.56 12.68
C SER A 457 10.00 -3.99 14.10
N ASP A 458 10.30 -5.27 14.32
CA ASP A 458 10.69 -5.78 15.64
C ASP A 458 12.10 -5.34 16.04
N ILE A 459 13.05 -5.29 15.09
CA ILE A 459 14.36 -4.66 15.31
C ILE A 459 14.22 -3.17 15.68
N LEU A 460 13.28 -2.46 15.04
CA LEU A 460 13.07 -1.03 15.30
C LEU A 460 12.51 -0.78 16.71
N LYS A 461 11.62 -1.63 17.23
CA LYS A 461 11.12 -1.56 18.61
C LYS A 461 12.24 -1.72 19.63
N VAL A 462 13.15 -2.68 19.42
CA VAL A 462 14.33 -2.84 20.30
C VAL A 462 15.21 -1.58 20.28
N LYS A 463 15.32 -0.91 19.13
CA LYS A 463 16.04 0.38 19.02
C LYS A 463 15.31 1.55 19.66
N GLU A 464 13.98 1.56 19.67
CA GLU A 464 13.16 2.50 20.45
C GLU A 464 13.37 2.30 21.96
N GLU A 465 13.44 1.04 22.43
CA GLU A 465 13.74 0.69 23.82
C GLU A 465 15.16 1.11 24.24
N GLU A 466 16.19 0.77 23.44
CA GLU A 466 17.59 1.22 23.65
C GLU A 466 17.70 2.76 23.74
N LEU A 467 16.93 3.48 22.91
CA LEU A 467 16.91 4.94 22.89
C LEU A 467 16.23 5.54 24.14
N VAL A 468 15.14 4.93 24.61
CA VAL A 468 14.49 5.33 25.87
C VAL A 468 15.42 5.09 27.06
N GLU A 469 16.12 3.96 27.11
CA GLU A 469 17.13 3.69 28.15
C GLU A 469 18.25 4.76 28.14
N ALA A 470 18.83 5.06 26.98
CA ALA A 470 19.88 6.08 26.85
C ALA A 470 19.40 7.48 27.28
N ARG A 471 18.16 7.86 26.99
CA ARG A 471 17.56 9.13 27.45
C ARG A 471 17.37 9.17 28.97
N LEU A 472 16.98 8.05 29.58
CA LEU A 472 16.85 7.93 31.05
C LEU A 472 18.22 7.97 31.74
N GLU A 473 19.25 7.34 31.16
CA GLU A 473 20.64 7.40 31.62
C GLU A 473 21.16 8.85 31.65
N ILE A 474 20.94 9.62 30.57
CA ILE A 474 21.31 11.04 30.51
C ILE A 474 20.55 11.87 31.54
N GLN A 475 19.26 11.57 31.79
CA GLN A 475 18.47 12.26 32.83
C GLN A 475 18.99 11.94 34.24
N HIS A 476 19.37 10.70 34.52
CA HIS A 476 19.98 10.28 35.78
C HIS A 476 21.30 11.03 36.03
N LEU A 477 22.24 10.94 35.09
CA LEU A 477 23.55 11.60 35.17
C LEU A 477 23.43 13.12 35.33
N LYS A 478 22.45 13.76 34.67
CA LYS A 478 22.15 15.19 34.84
C LYS A 478 21.67 15.50 36.26
N SER A 479 20.77 14.70 36.82
CA SER A 479 20.30 14.92 38.21
C SER A 479 21.41 14.75 39.24
N GLU A 480 22.34 13.80 39.03
CA GLU A 480 23.53 13.64 39.87
C GLU A 480 24.51 14.80 39.71
N GLN A 481 24.72 15.32 38.48
CA GLN A 481 25.53 16.50 38.24
C GLN A 481 24.94 17.73 38.94
N GLU A 482 23.62 17.91 38.93
CA GLU A 482 22.94 19.00 39.65
C GLU A 482 23.15 18.91 41.17
N VAL A 483 23.05 17.72 41.75
CA VAL A 483 23.36 17.48 43.18
C VAL A 483 24.82 17.78 43.50
N LEU A 484 25.76 17.30 42.67
CA LEU A 484 27.20 17.58 42.86
C LEU A 484 27.53 19.07 42.70
N GLN A 485 26.89 19.78 41.77
CA GLN A 485 27.04 21.23 41.63
C GLN A 485 26.51 22.01 42.84
N LEU A 486 25.44 21.55 43.48
CA LEU A 486 24.90 22.18 44.70
C LEU A 486 25.84 21.95 45.88
N LEU A 487 26.27 20.71 46.10
CA LEU A 487 27.24 20.35 47.15
C LEU A 487 28.56 21.11 47.01
N LEU A 488 29.07 21.23 45.77
CA LEU A 488 30.30 21.98 45.47
C LEU A 488 30.14 23.47 45.75
N LYS A 489 28.99 24.08 45.43
CA LYS A 489 28.71 25.49 45.75
C LYS A 489 28.60 25.73 47.26
N GLU A 490 27.99 24.80 47.99
CA GLU A 490 27.93 24.83 49.45
C GLU A 490 29.35 24.78 50.03
N ARG A 491 30.17 23.79 49.62
CA ARG A 491 31.57 23.64 50.07
C ARG A 491 32.49 24.79 49.68
N ASP A 492 32.37 25.33 48.47
CA ASP A 492 33.10 26.55 48.08
C ASP A 492 32.73 27.73 48.99
N SER A 493 31.46 27.85 49.39
CA SER A 493 31.01 28.90 50.31
C SER A 493 31.52 28.68 51.75
N GLU A 494 31.49 27.44 52.25
CA GLU A 494 32.04 27.07 53.56
C GLU A 494 33.54 27.39 53.61
N LEU A 495 34.31 26.93 52.62
CA LEU A 495 35.75 27.17 52.49
C LEU A 495 36.11 28.67 52.34
N ILE A 496 35.30 29.47 51.64
CA ILE A 496 35.47 30.94 51.61
C ILE A 496 35.25 31.56 53.00
N THR A 497 34.28 31.08 53.79
CA THR A 497 34.10 31.58 55.17
C THR A 497 35.20 31.11 56.12
N ALA A 498 35.74 29.91 55.92
CA ALA A 498 36.89 29.40 56.68
C ALA A 498 38.15 30.23 56.39
N LYS A 499 38.47 30.48 55.11
CA LYS A 499 39.61 31.33 54.72
C LYS A 499 39.53 32.74 55.30
N LYS A 500 38.38 33.40 55.21
CA LYS A 500 38.18 34.74 55.82
C LYS A 500 38.35 34.76 57.34
N ARG A 501 38.04 33.67 58.05
CA ARG A 501 38.32 33.54 59.48
C ARG A 501 39.81 33.35 59.75
N LEU A 502 40.50 32.56 58.93
CA LEU A 502 41.94 32.36 59.03
C LEU A 502 42.72 33.64 58.71
N GLU A 503 42.30 34.41 57.70
CA GLU A 503 42.82 35.76 57.39
C GLU A 503 42.65 36.73 58.57
N GLY A 504 41.49 36.70 59.24
CA GLY A 504 41.24 37.48 60.45
C GLY A 504 42.13 37.07 61.62
N LEU A 505 42.23 35.76 61.90
CA LEU A 505 43.09 35.22 62.96
C LEU A 505 44.58 35.48 62.68
N ASN A 506 45.02 35.42 61.43
CA ASN A 506 46.39 35.81 61.06
C ASN A 506 46.64 37.31 61.30
N SER A 507 45.64 38.16 61.04
CA SER A 507 45.71 39.59 61.37
C SER A 507 45.81 39.83 62.88
N GLU A 508 45.04 39.08 63.69
CA GLU A 508 45.14 39.09 65.15
C GLU A 508 46.52 38.61 65.65
N ILE A 509 47.12 37.60 65.00
CA ILE A 509 48.48 37.13 65.28
C ILE A 509 49.54 38.18 64.93
N GLU A 510 49.40 38.89 63.82
CA GLU A 510 50.30 39.99 63.44
C GLU A 510 50.18 41.17 64.42
N GLU A 511 48.97 41.54 64.85
CA GLU A 511 48.76 42.54 65.91
C GLU A 511 49.40 42.12 67.24
N LEU A 512 49.19 40.86 67.68
CA LEU A 512 49.78 40.31 68.90
C LEU A 512 51.32 40.23 68.81
N GLY A 513 51.87 39.87 67.65
CA GLY A 513 53.31 39.85 67.39
C GLY A 513 53.93 41.25 67.44
N MET A 514 53.26 42.25 66.86
CA MET A 514 53.69 43.65 66.93
C MET A 514 53.59 44.21 68.36
N LEU A 515 52.55 43.86 69.12
CA LEU A 515 52.44 44.18 70.54
C LEU A 515 53.58 43.54 71.35
N LEU A 516 53.82 42.24 71.17
CA LEU A 516 54.85 41.50 71.89
C LEU A 516 56.24 42.07 71.59
N LYS A 517 56.57 42.35 70.33
CA LYS A 517 57.82 42.98 69.93
C LYS A 517 57.99 44.39 70.53
N THR A 518 56.94 45.21 70.50
CA THR A 518 56.96 46.54 71.15
C THR A 518 57.19 46.44 72.66
N LYS A 519 56.78 45.34 73.29
CA LYS A 519 57.03 45.05 74.71
C LYS A 519 58.39 44.43 74.97
N GLU A 520 58.93 43.65 74.06
CA GLU A 520 60.32 43.17 74.07
C GLU A 520 61.29 44.37 73.98
N ASP A 521 61.08 45.30 73.06
CA ASP A 521 61.87 46.54 72.94
C ASP A 521 61.82 47.39 74.23
N GLN A 522 60.68 47.43 74.92
CA GLN A 522 60.53 48.12 76.21
C GLN A 522 61.25 47.37 77.36
N LEU A 523 61.21 46.03 77.36
CA LEU A 523 61.91 45.20 78.34
C LEU A 523 63.44 45.31 78.18
N ILE A 524 63.93 45.32 76.94
CA ILE A 524 65.35 45.54 76.61
C ILE A 524 65.81 46.91 77.12
N GLN A 525 65.02 47.98 76.90
CA GLN A 525 65.32 49.32 77.43
C GLN A 525 65.36 49.33 78.97
N ALA A 526 64.37 48.74 79.64
CA ALA A 526 64.31 48.66 81.09
C ALA A 526 65.49 47.85 81.69
N THR A 527 65.89 46.76 81.03
CA THR A 527 67.06 45.95 81.43
C THR A 527 68.37 46.71 81.24
N GLY A 528 68.51 47.47 80.15
CA GLY A 528 69.65 48.36 79.95
C GLY A 528 69.77 49.44 81.03
N LEU A 529 68.65 50.09 81.35
CA LEU A 529 68.59 51.16 82.36
C LEU A 529 68.83 50.62 83.78
N LEU A 530 68.36 49.40 84.10
CA LEU A 530 68.74 48.67 85.31
C LEU A 530 70.26 48.44 85.38
N LYS A 531 70.88 48.04 84.26
CA LYS A 531 72.32 47.80 84.20
C LYS A 531 73.13 49.08 84.41
N GLU A 532 72.72 50.21 83.86
CA GLU A 532 73.35 51.50 84.17
C GLU A 532 73.28 51.87 85.67
N LYS A 533 72.23 51.46 86.38
CA LYS A 533 72.12 51.64 87.84
C LYS A 533 72.99 50.67 88.63
N GLU A 534 73.12 49.44 88.17
CA GLU A 534 74.04 48.44 88.72
C GLU A 534 75.50 48.92 88.59
N ASP A 535 75.91 49.37 87.40
CA ASP A 535 77.25 49.90 87.12
C ASP A 535 77.53 51.18 87.96
N TYR A 536 76.54 52.06 88.13
CA TYR A 536 76.63 53.23 89.01
C TYR A 536 76.72 52.87 90.51
N ALA A 537 76.03 51.82 90.95
CA ALA A 537 76.12 51.33 92.33
C ALA A 537 77.50 50.71 92.62
N GLN A 538 78.07 49.98 91.66
CA GLN A 538 79.43 49.45 91.75
C GLN A 538 80.47 50.57 91.80
N ALA A 539 80.30 51.64 91.01
CA ALA A 539 81.15 52.83 91.09
C ALA A 539 81.15 53.46 92.50
N MET A 540 79.98 53.66 93.12
CA MET A 540 79.91 54.15 94.51
C MET A 540 80.51 53.18 95.53
N GLN A 541 80.45 51.86 95.33
CA GLN A 541 81.13 50.90 96.22
C GLN A 541 82.66 51.01 96.17
N HIS A 542 83.22 51.36 95.01
CA HIS A 542 84.66 51.62 94.87
C HIS A 542 85.07 52.93 95.55
N GLU A 543 84.33 54.02 95.38
CA GLU A 543 84.58 55.28 96.11
C GLU A 543 84.51 55.09 97.64
N LEU A 544 83.53 54.32 98.12
CA LEU A 544 83.36 54.03 99.54
C LEU A 544 84.49 53.16 100.12
N HIS A 545 85.14 52.30 99.31
CA HIS A 545 86.33 51.56 99.73
C HIS A 545 87.57 52.46 99.84
N ASP A 546 87.80 53.35 98.88
CA ASP A 546 88.91 54.30 98.91
C ASP A 546 88.80 55.29 100.10
N ALA A 547 87.58 55.76 100.40
CA ALA A 547 87.31 56.56 101.60
C ALA A 547 87.59 55.79 102.91
N LYS A 548 87.29 54.49 102.96
CA LYS A 548 87.58 53.63 104.13
C LYS A 548 89.08 53.47 104.37
N LEU A 549 89.86 53.29 103.30
CA LEU A 549 91.31 53.07 103.37
C LEU A 549 92.02 54.29 104.01
N LYS A 550 91.60 55.50 103.60
CA LYS A 550 92.06 56.77 104.14
C LYS A 550 91.65 57.02 105.61
N ALA A 551 90.54 56.44 106.06
CA ALA A 551 90.15 56.48 107.47
C ALA A 551 91.08 55.65 108.36
N SER A 552 91.47 54.44 107.92
CA SER A 552 92.40 53.58 108.66
C SER A 552 93.82 54.16 108.79
N GLU A 553 94.29 54.94 107.82
CA GLU A 553 95.58 55.65 107.96
C GLU A 553 95.52 56.76 109.02
N ALA A 554 94.39 57.44 109.17
CA ALA A 554 94.21 58.47 110.19
C ALA A 554 94.16 57.88 111.62
N GLU A 555 93.54 56.71 111.79
CA GLU A 555 93.38 56.04 113.09
C GLU A 555 94.74 55.63 113.70
N SER A 556 95.67 55.14 112.87
CA SER A 556 97.06 54.82 113.27
C SER A 556 97.90 56.03 113.72
N VAL A 557 97.46 57.26 113.45
CA VAL A 557 98.20 58.49 113.82
C VAL A 557 97.73 59.05 115.17
N VAL A 558 96.47 58.82 115.56
CA VAL A 558 95.88 59.35 116.79
C VAL A 558 96.49 58.72 118.06
N GLU A 559 96.76 57.41 118.06
CA GLU A 559 97.28 56.68 119.23
C GLU A 559 98.68 57.16 119.66
N ARG A 560 99.43 57.82 118.77
CA ARG A 560 100.81 58.28 119.02
C ARG A 560 100.94 59.77 119.38
N ILE A 561 99.82 60.49 119.47
CA ILE A 561 99.78 61.96 119.69
C ILE A 561 99.47 62.34 121.15
N VAL A 562 98.96 61.42 121.98
CA VAL A 562 98.47 61.74 123.33
C VAL A 562 99.59 61.97 124.37
N ASP A 563 100.70 61.24 124.31
CA ASP A 563 101.72 61.27 125.37
C ASP A 563 102.71 62.45 125.30
N LEU A 564 103.01 62.98 124.11
CA LEU A 564 104.09 63.97 123.93
C LEU A 564 103.73 65.06 122.91
N THR A 565 103.07 66.12 123.38
CA THR A 565 103.56 67.51 123.25
C THR A 565 102.74 68.45 124.14
N LYS A 566 103.30 68.81 125.30
CA LYS A 566 103.24 70.22 125.72
C LYS A 566 104.26 70.97 124.87
N GLU A 567 103.91 72.21 124.51
CA GLU A 567 104.72 73.22 123.81
C GLU A 567 104.69 73.26 122.27
N LEU A 568 104.06 74.34 121.77
CA LEU A 568 104.21 75.08 120.50
C LEU A 568 104.08 74.31 119.14
N VAL A 569 103.25 74.69 118.15
CA VAL A 569 102.67 75.97 117.64
C VAL A 569 103.42 76.57 116.41
N THR A 570 102.64 76.77 115.33
CA THR A 570 102.83 77.62 114.11
C THR A 570 103.67 77.17 112.89
N SER A 571 103.22 77.70 111.72
CA SER A 571 103.89 77.80 110.40
C SER A 571 103.85 76.56 109.48
N THR A 572 103.60 76.63 108.15
CA THR A 572 103.29 77.75 107.22
C THR A 572 102.61 77.25 105.91
N LYS A 573 101.96 78.15 105.12
CA LYS A 573 101.96 78.36 103.63
C LYS A 573 102.25 77.20 102.63
N GLU A 574 101.88 77.18 101.33
CA GLU A 574 101.04 77.99 100.40
C GLU A 574 101.18 77.44 98.95
N GLY A 575 100.15 77.55 98.08
CA GLY A 575 100.20 77.19 96.64
C GLY A 575 100.08 75.67 96.30
N ASP A 576 99.91 75.26 95.04
CA ASP A 576 99.55 76.05 93.85
C ASP A 576 98.93 75.23 92.67
N LEU A 577 98.24 75.99 91.80
CA LEU A 577 97.64 75.79 90.45
C LEU A 577 97.91 74.55 89.50
N TYR A 578 96.97 74.44 88.54
CA TYR A 578 97.04 73.99 87.12
C TYR A 578 96.31 72.72 86.59
N THR A 579 95.54 72.97 85.52
CA THR A 579 94.83 72.13 84.51
C THR A 579 95.80 71.72 83.35
N PRO A 580 95.43 71.27 82.10
CA PRO A 580 94.12 70.98 81.44
C PRO A 580 94.05 69.74 80.45
N SER A 581 92.93 69.60 79.69
CA SER A 581 92.82 69.02 78.29
C SER A 581 92.97 67.48 78.07
N LEU A 582 92.55 66.79 76.96
CA LEU A 582 91.53 66.87 75.85
C LEU A 582 91.62 65.51 75.03
N MET A 583 90.98 65.08 73.91
CA MET A 583 89.99 65.54 72.89
C MET A 583 89.47 64.35 71.99
N GLY A 584 88.21 64.37 71.49
CA GLY A 584 87.74 63.69 70.23
C GLY A 584 87.46 62.16 70.26
N ASP A 585 86.94 61.46 69.23
CA ASP A 585 86.19 61.73 67.95
C ASP A 585 85.70 60.33 67.37
N MET A 586 84.99 60.02 66.26
CA MET A 586 84.37 60.68 65.07
C MET A 586 83.36 59.70 64.36
N GLY A 587 82.35 60.16 63.60
CA GLY A 587 81.56 59.36 62.59
C GLY A 587 80.05 59.68 62.50
N SER A 588 79.24 59.54 61.41
CA SER A 588 79.31 59.04 60.00
C SER A 588 78.94 57.55 59.73
N PHE A 589 78.31 57.09 58.61
CA PHE A 589 77.81 57.69 57.34
C PHE A 589 76.53 57.01 56.73
N GLN A 590 75.60 57.83 56.16
CA GLN A 590 74.75 57.68 54.92
C GLN A 590 73.84 56.44 54.68
N LEU A 591 72.68 56.44 53.97
CA LEU A 591 71.68 57.37 53.33
C LEU A 591 70.40 56.49 53.03
N LYS A 592 69.28 56.77 52.32
CA LYS A 592 68.62 57.77 51.42
C LYS A 592 67.07 57.43 51.43
N LEU A 593 66.05 58.02 50.77
CA LEU A 593 65.77 59.16 49.87
C LEU A 593 64.30 59.68 50.16
N LEU A 594 63.43 59.95 49.16
CA LEU A 594 62.05 60.48 49.31
C LEU A 594 61.19 60.28 48.00
N GLU A 595 59.89 60.59 48.09
CA GLU A 595 58.87 60.88 47.03
C GLU A 595 57.87 59.80 46.56
N LYS A 596 56.77 60.29 45.98
CA LYS A 596 55.50 59.66 45.53
C LYS A 596 55.32 60.01 44.02
N PRO A 597 54.61 59.20 43.18
CA PRO A 597 53.15 59.21 43.24
C PRO A 597 52.37 57.97 42.76
N THR A 598 51.07 58.04 43.00
CA THR A 598 49.92 57.32 42.45
C THR A 598 49.88 57.21 40.90
N GLU A 599 49.73 56.02 40.31
CA GLU A 599 49.28 55.91 38.89
C GLU A 599 48.57 54.59 38.43
N ASP A 600 48.48 53.53 39.25
CA ASP A 600 48.03 52.19 38.78
C ASP A 600 46.59 52.08 38.22
N LEU A 601 45.64 52.89 38.70
CA LEU A 601 44.20 52.75 38.38
C LEU A 601 43.82 53.13 36.93
N SER A 602 44.79 53.52 36.08
CA SER A 602 44.58 53.96 34.69
C SER A 602 44.56 52.82 33.67
N TRP A 603 45.29 51.73 33.94
CA TRP A 603 45.40 50.56 33.06
C TRP A 603 44.22 49.61 33.26
N GLU A 604 43.94 49.25 34.51
CA GLU A 604 42.91 48.27 34.88
C GLU A 604 41.49 48.73 34.50
N ASN A 605 41.18 50.02 34.67
CA ASN A 605 39.94 50.62 34.17
C ASN A 605 39.77 50.48 32.64
N LYS A 606 40.84 50.67 31.86
CA LYS A 606 40.76 50.56 30.39
C LYS A 606 40.54 49.13 29.95
N GLN A 607 41.17 48.15 30.60
CA GLN A 607 40.91 46.74 30.31
C GLN A 607 39.44 46.40 30.62
N LEU A 608 38.96 46.70 31.84
CA LEU A 608 37.57 46.47 32.23
C LEU A 608 36.57 47.21 31.33
N GLU A 609 36.85 48.44 30.89
CA GLU A 609 35.99 49.18 29.96
C GLU A 609 35.93 48.51 28.58
N THR A 610 37.04 47.94 28.08
CA THR A 610 37.03 47.15 26.83
C THR A 610 36.29 45.81 26.97
N GLU A 611 36.42 45.11 28.10
CA GLU A 611 35.70 43.86 28.37
C GLU A 611 34.19 44.10 28.55
N VAL A 612 33.79 45.16 29.27
CA VAL A 612 32.39 45.61 29.38
C VAL A 612 31.82 46.05 28.04
N LYS A 613 32.65 46.60 27.14
CA LYS A 613 32.23 46.94 25.77
C LYS A 613 32.02 45.69 24.91
N LEU A 614 32.99 44.77 24.90
CA LEU A 614 32.91 43.51 24.15
C LEU A 614 31.76 42.61 24.61
N THR A 615 31.52 42.51 25.92
CA THR A 615 30.37 41.77 26.46
C THR A 615 29.04 42.42 26.11
N ARG A 616 28.93 43.76 26.09
CA ARG A 616 27.74 44.48 25.57
C ARG A 616 27.52 44.27 24.07
N GLU A 617 28.58 44.23 23.28
CA GLU A 617 28.50 44.00 21.82
C GLU A 617 28.12 42.54 21.51
N SER A 618 28.67 41.57 22.26
CA SER A 618 28.28 40.16 22.23
C SER A 618 26.82 39.95 22.66
N LEU A 619 26.37 40.63 23.71
CA LEU A 619 24.97 40.58 24.17
C LEU A 619 24.00 41.10 23.10
N ARG A 620 24.32 42.22 22.43
CA ARG A 620 23.52 42.72 21.29
C ARG A 620 23.50 41.76 20.11
N ALA A 621 24.63 41.08 19.82
CA ALA A 621 24.67 40.06 18.78
C ALA A 621 23.72 38.89 19.10
N LYS A 622 23.73 38.41 20.36
CA LYS A 622 22.82 37.35 20.82
C LYS A 622 21.35 37.80 20.91
N GLU A 623 21.09 39.05 21.25
CA GLU A 623 19.75 39.66 21.17
C GLU A 623 19.23 39.70 19.72
N MET A 624 20.08 40.07 18.76
CA MET A 624 19.74 40.06 17.33
C MET A 624 19.55 38.64 16.76
N GLU A 625 20.37 37.66 17.18
CA GLU A 625 20.15 36.24 16.86
C GLU A 625 18.82 35.72 17.42
N LEU A 626 18.48 36.07 18.67
CA LEU A 626 17.21 35.68 19.30
C LEU A 626 16.01 36.32 18.60
N LEU A 627 16.11 37.59 18.20
CA LEU A 627 15.09 38.26 17.39
C LEU A 627 14.97 37.65 15.98
N ALA A 628 16.03 37.04 15.44
CA ALA A 628 15.98 36.32 14.17
C ALA A 628 15.27 34.96 14.33
N THR A 629 15.68 34.14 15.31
CA THR A 629 15.03 32.83 15.56
C THR A 629 13.58 32.98 16.02
N GLN A 630 13.24 34.04 16.76
CA GLN A 630 11.84 34.37 17.08
C GLN A 630 11.00 34.66 15.83
N ARG A 631 11.56 35.35 14.82
CA ARG A 631 10.86 35.60 13.54
C ARG A 631 10.71 34.31 12.73
N GLU A 632 11.74 33.48 12.68
CA GLU A 632 11.69 32.18 12.01
C GLU A 632 10.65 31.25 12.68
N LEU A 633 10.59 31.23 14.01
CA LEU A 633 9.58 30.49 14.77
C LEU A 633 8.15 30.97 14.45
N ILE A 634 7.93 32.29 14.35
CA ILE A 634 6.61 32.86 13.96
C ILE A 634 6.23 32.45 12.53
N ILE A 635 7.20 32.40 11.60
CA ILE A 635 6.95 31.91 10.23
C ILE A 635 6.59 30.42 10.26
N LYS A 636 7.27 29.61 11.07
CA LYS A 636 6.99 28.17 11.20
C LYS A 636 5.65 27.88 11.89
N ASP A 637 5.24 28.70 12.85
CA ASP A 637 3.92 28.58 13.49
C ASP A 637 2.78 28.87 12.51
N GLU A 638 2.92 29.91 11.67
CA GLU A 638 1.94 30.21 10.62
C GLU A 638 1.96 29.16 9.47
N GLU A 639 3.12 28.60 9.12
CA GLU A 639 3.22 27.45 8.21
C GLU A 639 2.47 26.22 8.77
N LEU A 640 2.69 25.88 10.04
CA LEU A 640 2.01 24.75 10.71
C LEU A 640 0.49 24.97 10.78
N LYS A 641 0.05 26.18 11.11
CA LYS A 641 -1.36 26.59 11.10
C LYS A 641 -2.00 26.46 9.71
N MET A 642 -1.26 26.80 8.65
CA MET A 642 -1.67 26.56 7.26
C MET A 642 -1.60 25.08 6.83
N VAL A 643 -0.92 24.20 7.56
CA VAL A 643 -1.01 22.74 7.39
C VAL A 643 -2.24 22.19 8.14
N VAL A 644 -2.46 22.60 9.38
CA VAL A 644 -3.63 22.20 10.19
C VAL A 644 -4.94 22.53 9.48
N GLN A 645 -5.10 23.76 8.95
CA GLN A 645 -6.31 24.12 8.19
C GLN A 645 -6.55 23.22 6.97
N ARG A 646 -5.49 22.82 6.25
CA ARG A 646 -5.61 21.87 5.12
C ARG A 646 -5.92 20.44 5.56
N LEU A 647 -5.55 20.04 6.78
CA LEU A 647 -5.96 18.76 7.36
C LEU A 647 -7.42 18.81 7.80
N GLU A 648 -7.86 19.89 8.44
CA GLU A 648 -9.27 20.13 8.80
C GLU A 648 -10.19 20.15 7.55
N GLU A 649 -9.73 20.76 6.46
CA GLU A 649 -10.40 20.70 5.15
C GLU A 649 -10.53 19.24 4.66
N LYS A 650 -9.44 18.46 4.69
CA LYS A 650 -9.45 17.05 4.22
C LYS A 650 -10.26 16.11 5.10
N ASP A 651 -10.25 16.29 6.42
CA ASP A 651 -11.14 15.56 7.33
C ASP A 651 -12.62 15.90 7.08
N SER A 652 -12.92 17.15 6.71
CA SER A 652 -14.28 17.54 6.32
C SER A 652 -14.73 16.90 5.00
N GLU A 653 -13.86 16.85 3.98
CA GLU A 653 -14.12 16.16 2.71
C GLU A 653 -14.33 14.65 2.93
N LEU A 654 -13.47 14.00 3.73
CA LEU A 654 -13.59 12.58 4.08
C LEU A 654 -14.88 12.28 4.85
N LYS A 655 -15.29 13.19 5.75
CA LYS A 655 -16.56 13.07 6.49
C LYS A 655 -17.77 13.20 5.55
N GLU A 656 -17.75 14.13 4.61
CA GLU A 656 -18.82 14.28 3.60
C GLU A 656 -18.89 13.06 2.67
N LEU A 657 -17.76 12.52 2.23
CA LEU A 657 -17.67 11.26 1.47
C LEU A 657 -18.25 10.07 2.25
N LYS A 658 -17.95 9.99 3.56
CA LYS A 658 -18.48 8.94 4.43
C LYS A 658 -19.98 9.08 4.70
N GLU A 659 -20.49 10.30 4.82
CA GLU A 659 -21.93 10.58 4.96
C GLU A 659 -22.69 10.27 3.66
N LYS A 660 -22.11 10.56 2.49
CA LYS A 660 -22.63 10.14 1.17
C LYS A 660 -22.70 8.61 1.05
N MET A 661 -21.58 7.92 1.28
CA MET A 661 -21.51 6.45 1.27
C MET A 661 -22.49 5.79 2.25
N LEU A 662 -22.76 6.41 3.41
CA LEU A 662 -23.82 5.97 4.33
C LEU A 662 -25.23 6.25 3.79
N GLY A 663 -25.45 7.34 3.06
CA GLY A 663 -26.68 7.59 2.32
C GLY A 663 -26.93 6.53 1.25
N ASP A 664 -25.94 6.27 0.41
CA ASP A 664 -26.00 5.27 -0.67
C ASP A 664 -26.24 3.85 -0.12
N ALA A 665 -25.55 3.48 0.96
CA ALA A 665 -25.77 2.21 1.66
C ALA A 665 -27.18 2.12 2.27
N ASN A 666 -27.73 3.22 2.79
CA ASN A 666 -29.11 3.26 3.30
C ASN A 666 -30.15 3.20 2.17
N HIS A 667 -29.88 3.77 0.98
CA HIS A 667 -30.73 3.59 -0.20
C HIS A 667 -30.69 2.15 -0.73
N LEU A 668 -29.52 1.51 -0.77
CA LEU A 668 -29.41 0.09 -1.07
C LEU A 668 -30.14 -0.78 -0.03
N LEU A 669 -30.08 -0.43 1.26
CA LEU A 669 -30.86 -1.12 2.30
C LEU A 669 -32.36 -0.86 2.17
N GLN A 670 -32.81 0.33 1.74
CA GLN A 670 -34.23 0.59 1.46
C GLN A 670 -34.73 -0.24 0.27
N LEU A 671 -33.94 -0.34 -0.82
CA LEU A 671 -34.26 -1.20 -1.96
C LEU A 671 -34.36 -2.68 -1.55
N ASN A 672 -33.47 -3.16 -0.68
CA ASN A 672 -33.50 -4.52 -0.13
C ASN A 672 -34.53 -4.74 1.01
N ALA A 673 -35.18 -3.68 1.51
CA ALA A 673 -36.18 -3.74 2.58
C ALA A 673 -37.63 -3.51 2.09
N MET A 674 -37.83 -3.28 0.78
CA MET A 674 -39.14 -3.38 0.15
C MET A 674 -39.63 -4.85 0.25
N PRO A 675 -40.81 -5.12 0.84
CA PRO A 675 -41.31 -6.50 0.95
C PRO A 675 -41.63 -7.10 -0.41
N GLN A 676 -41.34 -8.39 -0.59
CA GLN A 676 -41.77 -9.17 -1.76
C GLN A 676 -43.28 -9.48 -1.71
N ASP A 677 -44.15 -8.45 -1.76
CA ASP A 677 -45.59 -8.62 -1.97
C ASP A 677 -45.86 -8.94 -3.46
N GLY A 678 -45.48 -10.15 -3.83
CA GLY A 678 -45.46 -10.65 -5.21
C GLY A 678 -46.84 -10.86 -5.81
N THR A 679 -47.47 -9.78 -6.30
CA THR A 679 -48.55 -9.91 -7.29
C THR A 679 -48.72 -8.70 -8.23
N GLN A 680 -48.28 -7.50 -7.85
CA GLN A 680 -48.57 -6.28 -8.63
C GLN A 680 -47.36 -5.72 -9.42
N GLU A 681 -46.13 -6.05 -9.01
CA GLU A 681 -44.91 -5.51 -9.62
C GLU A 681 -44.61 -6.10 -11.01
N ARG A 682 -44.80 -7.43 -11.20
CA ARG A 682 -44.72 -8.05 -12.53
C ARG A 682 -45.63 -7.38 -13.54
N VAL A 683 -46.84 -6.98 -13.17
CA VAL A 683 -47.76 -6.31 -14.11
C VAL A 683 -47.25 -4.92 -14.51
N MET A 684 -46.40 -4.26 -13.71
CA MET A 684 -45.77 -3.00 -14.10
C MET A 684 -44.44 -3.18 -14.83
N GLU A 685 -43.63 -4.19 -14.49
CA GLU A 685 -42.44 -4.54 -15.27
C GLU A 685 -42.82 -5.10 -16.64
N ASP A 686 -43.76 -6.05 -16.73
CA ASP A 686 -44.27 -6.60 -17.99
C ASP A 686 -44.89 -5.49 -18.85
N VAL A 687 -45.67 -4.55 -18.30
CA VAL A 687 -46.21 -3.40 -19.06
C VAL A 687 -45.12 -2.39 -19.45
N ALA A 688 -44.06 -2.21 -18.65
CA ALA A 688 -42.92 -1.38 -19.03
C ALA A 688 -42.10 -2.02 -20.15
N ILE A 689 -41.92 -3.35 -20.10
CA ILE A 689 -41.22 -4.15 -21.12
C ILE A 689 -42.04 -4.21 -22.40
N GLU A 690 -43.35 -4.50 -22.34
CA GLU A 690 -44.26 -4.41 -23.48
C GLU A 690 -44.26 -3.01 -24.09
N LYS A 691 -44.26 -1.94 -23.28
CA LYS A 691 -44.18 -0.58 -23.79
C LYS A 691 -42.85 -0.31 -24.50
N LEU A 692 -41.72 -0.72 -23.93
CA LEU A 692 -40.41 -0.55 -24.56
C LEU A 692 -40.26 -1.40 -25.83
N GLN A 693 -40.86 -2.60 -25.87
CA GLN A 693 -40.93 -3.44 -27.08
C GLN A 693 -41.85 -2.83 -28.14
N LEU A 694 -42.97 -2.23 -27.76
CA LEU A 694 -43.88 -1.50 -28.66
C LEU A 694 -43.20 -0.25 -29.24
N GLU A 695 -42.48 0.50 -28.41
CA GLU A 695 -41.72 1.70 -28.81
C GLU A 695 -40.54 1.33 -29.72
N ALA A 696 -39.84 0.22 -29.45
CA ALA A 696 -38.83 -0.35 -30.35
C ALA A 696 -39.44 -0.79 -31.69
N ALA A 697 -40.53 -1.56 -31.68
CA ALA A 697 -41.21 -1.99 -32.90
C ALA A 697 -41.77 -0.81 -33.71
N GLN A 698 -42.22 0.25 -33.05
CA GLN A 698 -42.67 1.49 -33.70
C GLN A 698 -41.50 2.23 -34.37
N LEU A 699 -40.33 2.30 -33.71
CA LEU A 699 -39.10 2.84 -34.31
C LEU A 699 -38.57 1.99 -35.47
N GLU A 700 -38.69 0.66 -35.39
CA GLU A 700 -38.38 -0.24 -36.52
C GLU A 700 -39.32 -0.01 -37.71
N VAL A 701 -40.62 0.20 -37.46
CA VAL A 701 -41.59 0.55 -38.51
C VAL A 701 -41.30 1.93 -39.10
N GLU A 702 -40.91 2.93 -38.32
CA GLU A 702 -40.50 4.25 -38.83
C GLU A 702 -39.19 4.18 -39.63
N ALA A 703 -38.23 3.35 -39.22
CA ALA A 703 -37.00 3.09 -39.96
C ALA A 703 -37.27 2.35 -41.28
N ALA A 704 -38.10 1.30 -41.24
CA ALA A 704 -38.49 0.52 -42.43
C ALA A 704 -39.32 1.34 -43.42
N THR A 705 -40.27 2.14 -42.95
CA THR A 705 -41.04 3.06 -43.82
C THR A 705 -40.17 4.16 -44.39
N SER A 706 -39.22 4.73 -43.63
CA SER A 706 -38.21 5.66 -44.15
C SER A 706 -37.32 5.02 -45.21
N ALA A 707 -36.89 3.76 -45.02
CA ALA A 707 -36.10 3.02 -46.00
C ALA A 707 -36.90 2.73 -47.29
N LEU A 708 -38.15 2.29 -47.17
CA LEU A 708 -39.07 2.07 -48.29
C LEU A 708 -39.37 3.38 -49.04
N GLN A 709 -39.62 4.48 -48.32
CA GLN A 709 -39.87 5.79 -48.92
C GLN A 709 -38.62 6.30 -49.68
N LYS A 710 -37.42 6.04 -49.15
CA LYS A 710 -36.15 6.36 -49.81
C LYS A 710 -35.87 5.46 -51.02
N LEU A 711 -36.24 4.19 -50.99
CA LEU A 711 -36.23 3.28 -52.15
C LEU A 711 -37.23 3.73 -53.23
N LEU A 712 -38.42 4.19 -52.84
CA LEU A 712 -39.45 4.70 -53.74
C LEU A 712 -39.00 6.02 -54.39
N GLU A 713 -38.34 6.90 -53.62
CA GLU A 713 -37.73 8.13 -54.13
C GLU A 713 -36.56 7.84 -55.09
N MET A 714 -35.67 6.88 -54.78
CA MET A 714 -34.62 6.43 -55.73
C MET A 714 -35.22 5.79 -56.99
N SER A 715 -36.28 4.98 -56.86
CA SER A 715 -37.04 4.42 -57.99
C SER A 715 -37.61 5.53 -58.89
N ARG A 716 -38.20 6.56 -58.28
CA ARG A 716 -38.72 7.73 -58.99
C ARG A 716 -37.62 8.53 -59.69
N GLN A 717 -36.45 8.66 -59.08
CA GLN A 717 -35.28 9.32 -59.67
C GLN A 717 -34.60 8.49 -60.77
N LEU A 718 -34.72 7.16 -60.74
CA LEU A 718 -34.31 6.28 -61.84
C LEU A 718 -35.28 6.36 -63.01
N LEU A 719 -36.59 6.35 -62.74
CA LEU A 719 -37.63 6.54 -63.77
C LEU A 719 -37.51 7.92 -64.45
N HIS A 720 -37.22 8.99 -63.70
CA HIS A 720 -36.94 10.33 -64.25
C HIS A 720 -35.58 10.46 -64.98
N LYS A 721 -34.77 9.39 -65.04
CA LYS A 721 -33.53 9.30 -65.84
C LYS A 721 -33.61 8.27 -66.96
N ALA A 722 -34.76 7.58 -67.10
CA ALA A 722 -34.98 6.50 -68.06
C ALA A 722 -35.99 6.89 -69.18
N GLY A 723 -36.36 8.17 -69.26
CA GLY A 723 -37.14 8.80 -70.33
C GLY A 723 -36.68 10.24 -70.55
#